data_AF-A0A6I1KB25-F1
#
_entry.id   AF-A0A6I1KB25-F1
#
_cell.length_a   1.000
_cell.length_b   1.000
_cell.length_c   1.000
_cell.angle_alpha   90.00
_cell.angle_beta   90.00
_cell.angle_gamma   90.00
#
_symmetry.space_group_name_H-M   'P 1'
#
loop_
_entity.id
_entity.type
_entity.pdbx_description
1 polymer ?
#
loop_
_entity_poly.entity_id
_entity_poly.type
_entity_poly.pdbx_seq_one_letter_code
_entity_poly.pdbx_strand_id
1 'polypeptide(L)'
;MKPLSIKTKLFGGFGLALVILAGTAFASWRSLQALIAAQELVARTESVITEVEKLLVETLDTQTGARGFVITGDEAFLKPFLSSQAALPGQVALLRRLVADNPAQAQRLAELDGLCRARLEIAGQLVQMRRERGFDNAVLSPLVQRGKETMDKIRVQVRELKREQEALRTERVAASRTRAEQTLVIILLGSAVGFGLVGLSSYKSYAEIQARQQAEAEVRRAAAEIEDLYNNAPCGYCSVDKDGRVRAMNNTELAMLGYAREEVVGKRLITELLTPASGETFRRKFPEFVSTGRIADVEFEFVRKNGSTFTGLLSATAIKDEAGHFVRSRSTTLDISARKQAEAERDRFFNISLDLLGIASAADGRFKRVSPGVTDLLGWSAEEFLARPFIEFVHPDDRVATLREVERQTVMGEKVLHFENRYQHRDGSWRVLSWRSVPQPGGLMYAIARDVTERKEMEEQLRQFNHELEQRVAERTAELSRVNEKLKTAATRLARSNRELQDFAFVASHDLQEPLRKIQAFSDRLVTKCGPALDDTGRDYLARMLNAAARMRRLIDDLLMFSRVASKARPFEPVNLATVATEVVSDLEVRLEQTAGRVEVGPLPALDADPTQMRQLLQNLIGNALKFRRPEVPPLVAVWSEQSNGHVHLNIADNGIGFDEKYAGRIFQVFQRLHGRAEYEGSGIGLAVCRKIAERHGGSITARSTPGVGSTFTITLPLRQTQPGSDHEQIT
;
A
#
# COMPACT_ATOMS: atom_id res chain seq x y z
N MET A 1 -15.58 -14.71 48.23
CA MET A 1 -14.83 -15.62 47.33
C MET A 1 -13.38 -15.17 47.29
N LYS A 2 -12.41 -16.03 47.65
CA LYS A 2 -10.98 -15.67 47.56
C LYS A 2 -10.61 -15.48 46.08
N PRO A 3 -9.94 -14.39 45.68
CA PRO A 3 -9.52 -14.21 44.30
C PRO A 3 -8.55 -15.33 43.91
N LEU A 4 -8.83 -15.99 42.77
CA LEU A 4 -7.92 -17.00 42.23
C LEU A 4 -6.52 -16.40 42.01
N SER A 5 -5.49 -17.20 42.31
CA SER A 5 -4.10 -16.88 42.05
C SER A 5 -3.88 -16.48 40.59
N ILE A 6 -3.02 -15.49 40.36
CA ILE A 6 -2.61 -14.97 39.05
C ILE A 6 -2.21 -16.11 38.10
N LYS A 7 -1.49 -17.11 38.62
CA LYS A 7 -1.10 -18.30 37.86
C LYS A 7 -2.35 -19.01 37.33
N THR A 8 -3.35 -19.25 38.16
CA THR A 8 -4.56 -20.00 37.78
C THR A 8 -5.40 -19.28 36.73
N LYS A 9 -5.48 -17.94 36.76
CA LYS A 9 -6.20 -17.16 35.73
C LYS A 9 -5.46 -17.12 34.40
N LEU A 10 -4.13 -16.96 34.43
CA LEU A 10 -3.27 -17.02 33.24
C LEU A 10 -3.30 -18.42 32.60
N PHE A 11 -3.09 -19.48 33.39
CA PHE A 11 -3.17 -20.85 32.90
C PHE A 11 -4.57 -21.20 32.36
N GLY A 12 -5.65 -20.70 32.97
CA GLY A 12 -7.00 -20.91 32.47
C GLY A 12 -7.28 -20.22 31.13
N GLY A 13 -6.90 -18.95 30.99
CA GLY A 13 -7.12 -18.17 29.76
C GLY A 13 -6.29 -18.67 28.58
N PHE A 14 -4.99 -18.88 28.79
CA PHE A 14 -4.10 -19.41 27.76
C PHE A 14 -4.42 -20.87 27.44
N GLY A 15 -4.78 -21.70 28.44
CA GLY A 15 -5.18 -23.08 28.23
C GLY A 15 -6.43 -23.22 27.35
N LEU A 16 -7.45 -22.40 27.59
CA LEU A 16 -8.66 -22.38 26.77
C LEU A 16 -8.38 -21.94 25.32
N ALA A 17 -7.56 -20.91 25.14
CA ALA A 17 -7.14 -20.45 23.81
C ALA A 17 -6.41 -21.57 23.04
N LEU A 18 -5.54 -22.33 23.73
CA LEU A 18 -4.76 -23.41 23.12
C LEU A 18 -5.64 -24.59 22.69
N VAL A 19 -6.67 -24.93 23.48
CA VAL A 19 -7.67 -25.96 23.11
C VAL A 19 -8.46 -25.54 21.86
N ILE A 20 -8.88 -24.28 21.78
CA ILE A 20 -9.61 -23.75 20.62
C ILE A 20 -8.71 -23.71 19.38
N LEU A 21 -7.44 -23.32 19.53
CA LEU A 21 -6.47 -23.37 18.44
C LEU A 21 -6.22 -24.80 17.94
N ALA A 22 -6.12 -25.78 18.84
CA ALA A 22 -6.00 -27.19 18.46
C ALA A 22 -7.26 -27.68 17.71
N GLY A 23 -8.45 -27.32 18.17
CA GLY A 23 -9.71 -27.68 17.51
C GLY A 23 -9.86 -27.07 16.12
N THR A 24 -9.49 -25.80 15.95
CA THR A 24 -9.51 -25.10 14.66
C THR A 24 -8.47 -25.66 13.69
N ALA A 25 -7.27 -26.01 14.18
CA ALA A 25 -6.25 -26.69 13.39
C ALA A 25 -6.73 -28.05 12.88
N PHE A 26 -7.38 -28.85 13.75
CA PHE A 26 -7.95 -30.14 13.36
C PHE A 26 -9.07 -30.01 12.32
N ALA A 27 -10.01 -29.07 12.52
CA ALA A 27 -11.08 -28.81 11.57
C ALA A 27 -10.53 -28.36 10.21
N SER A 28 -9.51 -27.50 10.21
CA SER A 28 -8.84 -27.03 9.00
C SER A 28 -8.12 -28.16 8.26
N TRP A 29 -7.41 -29.03 8.99
CA TRP A 29 -6.75 -30.21 8.41
C TRP A 29 -7.75 -31.16 7.74
N ARG A 30 -8.87 -31.47 8.42
CA ARG A 30 -9.94 -32.30 7.85
C ARG A 30 -10.57 -31.66 6.60
N SER A 31 -10.78 -30.34 6.63
CA SER A 31 -11.35 -29.59 5.51
C SER A 31 -10.39 -29.58 4.30
N LEU A 32 -9.09 -29.42 4.54
CA LEU A 32 -8.05 -29.50 3.53
C LEU A 32 -7.99 -30.88 2.87
N GLN A 33 -8.05 -31.96 3.66
CA GLN A 33 -8.11 -33.32 3.11
C GLN A 33 -9.33 -33.52 2.21
N ALA A 34 -10.49 -33.01 2.61
CA ALA A 34 -11.71 -33.08 1.81
C ALA A 34 -11.66 -32.24 0.52
N LEU A 35 -10.84 -31.17 0.50
CA LEU A 35 -10.56 -30.36 -0.68
C LEU A 35 -9.60 -31.06 -1.64
N ILE A 36 -8.51 -31.65 -1.13
CA ILE A 36 -7.55 -32.42 -1.93
C ILE A 36 -8.26 -33.57 -2.65
N ALA A 37 -9.07 -34.36 -1.93
CA ALA A 37 -9.84 -35.44 -2.51
C ALA A 37 -10.82 -34.97 -3.61
N ALA A 38 -11.41 -33.77 -3.45
CA ALA A 38 -12.29 -33.18 -4.47
C ALA A 38 -11.51 -32.74 -5.72
N GLN A 39 -10.29 -32.21 -5.57
CA GLN A 39 -9.43 -31.84 -6.70
C GLN A 39 -8.92 -33.07 -7.47
N GLU A 40 -8.55 -34.14 -6.78
CA GLU A 40 -8.17 -35.40 -7.43
C GLU A 40 -9.30 -35.94 -8.32
N LEU A 41 -10.54 -35.84 -7.86
CA LEU A 41 -11.70 -36.30 -8.62
C LEU A 41 -11.95 -35.47 -9.89
N VAL A 42 -11.66 -34.17 -9.86
CA VAL A 42 -11.67 -33.29 -11.05
C VAL A 42 -10.55 -33.66 -12.01
N ALA A 43 -9.33 -33.87 -11.51
CA ALA A 43 -8.18 -34.25 -12.32
C ALA A 43 -8.36 -35.61 -13.02
N ARG A 44 -8.98 -36.58 -12.35
CA ARG A 44 -9.36 -37.87 -12.96
C ARG A 44 -10.34 -37.68 -14.11
N THR A 45 -11.37 -36.84 -13.96
CA THR A 45 -12.34 -36.55 -15.03
C THR A 45 -11.68 -35.90 -16.25
N GLU A 46 -10.78 -34.93 -16.05
CA GLU A 46 -9.98 -34.32 -17.14
C GLU A 46 -9.12 -35.34 -17.87
N SER A 47 -8.50 -36.26 -17.12
CA SER A 47 -7.68 -37.33 -17.67
C SER A 47 -8.53 -38.26 -18.55
N VAL A 48 -9.75 -38.61 -18.13
CA VAL A 48 -10.68 -39.42 -18.94
C VAL A 48 -11.05 -38.70 -20.23
N ILE A 49 -11.40 -37.42 -20.18
CA ILE A 49 -11.74 -36.64 -21.40
C ILE A 49 -10.57 -36.64 -22.38
N THR A 50 -9.37 -36.33 -21.89
CA THR A 50 -8.16 -36.24 -22.71
C THR A 50 -7.83 -37.58 -23.37
N GLU A 51 -7.88 -38.68 -22.63
CA GLU A 51 -7.55 -40.00 -23.16
C GLU A 51 -8.62 -40.52 -24.14
N VAL A 52 -9.89 -40.16 -23.95
CA VAL A 52 -10.97 -40.46 -24.91
C VAL A 52 -10.77 -39.69 -26.22
N GLU A 53 -10.31 -38.43 -26.15
CA GLU A 53 -10.00 -37.64 -27.35
C GLU A 53 -8.80 -38.21 -28.11
N LYS A 54 -7.74 -38.64 -27.41
CA LYS A 54 -6.61 -39.31 -28.05
C LYS A 54 -7.03 -40.60 -28.73
N LEU A 55 -7.92 -41.40 -28.11
CA LEU A 55 -8.47 -42.62 -28.71
C LEU A 55 -9.21 -42.34 -30.02
N LEU A 56 -9.95 -41.23 -30.09
CA LEU A 56 -10.61 -40.81 -31.32
C LEU A 56 -9.60 -40.42 -32.42
N VAL A 57 -8.53 -39.71 -32.05
CA VAL A 57 -7.46 -39.32 -32.98
C VAL A 57 -6.72 -40.56 -33.51
N GLU A 58 -6.31 -41.48 -32.64
CA GLU A 58 -5.62 -42.72 -33.06
C GLU A 58 -6.48 -43.57 -34.01
N THR A 59 -7.80 -43.63 -33.75
CA THR A 59 -8.76 -44.32 -34.63
C THR A 59 -8.93 -43.59 -35.97
N LEU A 60 -8.88 -42.26 -35.98
CA LEU A 60 -8.94 -41.45 -37.20
C LEU A 60 -7.68 -41.59 -38.06
N ASP A 61 -6.51 -41.64 -37.43
CA ASP A 61 -5.22 -41.84 -38.09
C ASP A 61 -5.13 -43.24 -38.71
N THR A 62 -5.69 -44.24 -38.03
CA THR A 62 -5.88 -45.60 -38.56
C THR A 62 -6.69 -45.57 -39.86
N GLN A 63 -7.80 -44.82 -39.90
CA GLN A 63 -8.63 -44.67 -41.10
C GLN A 63 -7.90 -43.93 -42.22
N THR A 64 -7.21 -42.85 -41.89
CA THR A 64 -6.54 -41.98 -42.86
C THR A 64 -5.38 -42.71 -43.51
N GLY A 65 -4.56 -43.41 -42.73
CA GLY A 65 -3.43 -44.19 -43.22
C GLY A 65 -3.85 -45.37 -44.09
N ALA A 66 -4.79 -46.20 -43.61
CA ALA A 66 -5.30 -47.33 -44.39
C ALA A 66 -5.96 -46.88 -45.71
N ARG A 67 -6.73 -45.79 -45.69
CA ARG A 67 -7.36 -45.24 -46.90
C ARG A 67 -6.34 -44.64 -47.87
N GLY A 68 -5.33 -43.95 -47.37
CA GLY A 68 -4.22 -43.41 -48.18
C GLY A 68 -3.49 -44.52 -48.94
N PHE A 69 -3.16 -45.62 -48.25
CA PHE A 69 -2.56 -46.80 -48.86
C PHE A 69 -3.46 -47.49 -49.90
N VAL A 70 -4.75 -47.65 -49.59
CA VAL A 70 -5.69 -48.29 -50.52
C VAL A 70 -5.84 -47.50 -51.83
N ILE A 71 -5.80 -46.16 -51.77
CA ILE A 71 -5.92 -45.28 -52.93
C ILE A 71 -4.61 -45.23 -53.73
N THR A 72 -3.48 -45.06 -53.05
CA THR A 72 -2.19 -44.74 -53.69
C THR A 72 -1.31 -45.97 -53.95
N GLY A 73 -1.44 -47.02 -53.12
CA GLY A 73 -0.52 -48.15 -53.06
C GLY A 73 0.81 -47.86 -52.35
N ASP A 74 1.03 -46.64 -51.86
CA ASP A 74 2.29 -46.23 -51.23
C ASP A 74 2.32 -46.63 -49.74
N GLU A 75 3.27 -47.48 -49.37
CA GLU A 75 3.45 -47.96 -48.00
C GLU A 75 3.76 -46.86 -46.99
N ALA A 76 4.24 -45.69 -47.42
CA ALA A 76 4.46 -44.55 -46.52
C ALA A 76 3.17 -44.13 -45.79
N PHE A 77 2.00 -44.32 -46.41
CA PHE A 77 0.70 -44.06 -45.80
C PHE A 77 0.30 -45.08 -44.72
N LEU A 78 0.97 -46.23 -44.61
CA LEU A 78 0.69 -47.21 -43.56
C LEU A 78 1.39 -46.90 -42.23
N LYS A 79 2.36 -45.97 -42.18
CA LYS A 79 3.05 -45.60 -40.93
C LYS A 79 2.08 -45.21 -39.80
N PRO A 80 1.08 -44.31 -40.00
CA PRO A 80 0.10 -43.98 -38.97
C PRO A 80 -0.79 -45.16 -38.57
N PHE A 81 -1.12 -46.04 -39.51
CA PHE A 81 -1.93 -47.24 -39.25
C PHE A 81 -1.19 -48.22 -38.33
N LEU A 82 0.09 -48.48 -38.60
CA LEU A 82 0.91 -49.38 -37.80
C LEU A 82 1.20 -48.81 -36.41
N SER A 83 1.44 -47.49 -36.29
CA SER A 83 1.61 -46.85 -34.99
C SER A 83 0.35 -46.89 -34.14
N SER A 84 -0.81 -46.58 -34.73
CA SER A 84 -2.09 -46.65 -34.01
C SER A 84 -2.44 -48.08 -33.60
N GLN A 85 -2.15 -49.09 -34.44
CA GLN A 85 -2.36 -50.49 -34.09
C GLN A 85 -1.58 -50.93 -32.84
N ALA A 86 -0.37 -50.41 -32.65
CA ALA A 86 0.47 -50.68 -31.48
C ALA A 86 0.05 -49.86 -30.23
N ALA A 87 -0.43 -48.63 -30.41
CA ALA A 87 -0.76 -47.71 -29.32
C ALA A 87 -2.14 -47.96 -28.68
N LEU A 88 -3.14 -48.31 -29.49
CA LEU A 88 -4.56 -48.37 -29.09
C LEU A 88 -4.84 -49.29 -27.88
N PRO A 89 -4.24 -50.50 -27.78
CA PRO A 89 -4.45 -51.38 -26.63
C PRO A 89 -3.98 -50.76 -25.30
N GLY A 90 -2.87 -50.02 -25.33
CA GLY A 90 -2.31 -49.34 -24.17
C GLY A 90 -3.23 -48.19 -23.70
N GLN A 91 -3.77 -47.43 -24.64
CA GLN A 91 -4.67 -46.32 -24.35
C GLN A 91 -6.02 -46.78 -23.78
N VAL A 92 -6.58 -47.87 -24.32
CA VAL A 92 -7.80 -48.49 -23.76
C VAL A 92 -7.55 -49.05 -22.36
N ALA A 93 -6.38 -49.65 -22.11
CA ALA A 93 -6.02 -50.15 -20.78
C ALA A 93 -5.89 -49.03 -19.74
N LEU A 94 -5.33 -47.88 -20.13
CA LEU A 94 -5.27 -46.69 -19.29
C LEU A 94 -6.67 -46.14 -18.98
N LEU A 95 -7.51 -45.99 -20.02
CA LEU A 95 -8.90 -45.56 -19.85
C LEU A 95 -9.69 -46.47 -18.91
N ARG A 96 -9.50 -47.80 -19.00
CA ARG A 96 -10.16 -48.77 -18.10
C ARG A 96 -9.78 -48.56 -16.65
N ARG A 97 -8.53 -48.19 -16.36
CA ARG A 97 -8.10 -47.87 -14.99
C ARG A 97 -8.74 -46.57 -14.49
N LEU A 98 -8.83 -45.56 -15.35
CA LEU A 98 -9.39 -44.26 -14.99
C LEU A 98 -10.90 -44.31 -14.72
N VAL A 99 -11.64 -45.22 -15.36
CA VAL A 99 -13.09 -45.39 -15.17
C VAL A 99 -13.47 -46.59 -14.30
N ALA A 100 -12.50 -47.25 -13.64
CA ALA A 100 -12.73 -48.48 -12.88
C ALA A 100 -13.77 -48.32 -11.76
N ASP A 101 -13.82 -47.13 -11.17
CA ASP A 101 -14.71 -46.79 -10.05
C ASP A 101 -16.15 -46.49 -10.49
N ASN A 102 -16.44 -46.51 -11.80
CA ASN A 102 -17.76 -46.21 -12.35
C ASN A 102 -18.25 -47.33 -13.29
N PRO A 103 -19.14 -48.23 -12.82
CA PRO A 103 -19.62 -49.37 -13.60
C PRO A 103 -20.25 -48.99 -14.94
N ALA A 104 -21.00 -47.87 -15.00
CA ALA A 104 -21.64 -47.41 -16.22
C ALA A 104 -20.63 -46.91 -17.26
N GLN A 105 -19.57 -46.23 -16.82
CA GLN A 105 -18.49 -45.76 -17.70
C GLN A 105 -17.60 -46.91 -18.15
N ALA A 106 -17.34 -47.89 -17.27
CA ALA A 106 -16.62 -49.10 -17.62
C ALA A 106 -17.34 -49.92 -18.70
N GLN A 107 -18.67 -50.02 -18.62
CA GLN A 107 -19.49 -50.68 -19.64
C GLN A 107 -19.41 -49.96 -21.00
N ARG A 108 -19.59 -48.63 -21.02
CA ARG A 108 -19.50 -47.84 -22.27
C ARG A 108 -18.11 -47.88 -22.90
N LEU A 109 -17.07 -47.89 -22.08
CA LEU A 109 -15.70 -48.07 -22.57
C LEU A 109 -15.48 -49.47 -23.18
N ALA A 110 -16.12 -50.51 -22.64
CA ALA A 110 -16.06 -51.84 -23.23
C ALA A 110 -16.75 -51.90 -24.61
N GLU A 111 -17.89 -51.22 -24.77
CA GLU A 111 -18.56 -51.05 -26.07
C GLU A 111 -17.69 -50.27 -27.07
N LEU A 112 -17.05 -49.20 -26.61
CA LEU A 112 -16.12 -48.39 -27.42
C LEU A 112 -14.86 -49.18 -27.83
N ASP A 113 -14.26 -49.96 -26.93
CA ASP A 113 -13.14 -50.87 -27.24
C ASP A 113 -13.55 -51.88 -28.33
N GLY A 114 -14.74 -52.48 -28.21
CA GLY A 114 -15.29 -53.38 -29.23
C GLY A 114 -15.40 -52.73 -30.61
N LEU A 115 -15.88 -51.48 -30.68
CA LEU A 115 -15.97 -50.73 -31.93
C LEU A 115 -14.58 -50.38 -32.49
N CYS A 116 -13.63 -49.98 -31.64
CA CYS A 116 -12.27 -49.65 -32.09
C CYS A 116 -11.53 -50.87 -32.64
N ARG A 117 -11.68 -52.04 -32.00
CA ARG A 117 -11.14 -53.32 -32.51
C ARG A 117 -11.75 -53.71 -33.86
N ALA A 118 -13.08 -53.65 -33.96
CA ALA A 118 -13.76 -53.90 -35.23
C ALA A 118 -13.28 -52.93 -36.33
N ARG A 119 -12.96 -51.68 -35.98
CA ARG A 119 -12.43 -50.70 -36.93
C ARG A 119 -11.02 -51.03 -37.40
N LEU A 120 -10.13 -51.44 -36.49
CA LEU A 120 -8.77 -51.89 -36.78
C LEU A 120 -8.78 -53.12 -37.68
N GLU A 121 -9.68 -54.08 -37.41
CA GLU A 121 -9.84 -55.29 -38.22
C GLU A 121 -10.26 -54.97 -39.66
N ILE A 122 -11.27 -54.10 -39.85
CA ILE A 122 -11.70 -53.64 -41.18
C ILE A 122 -10.55 -52.93 -41.92
N ALA A 123 -9.77 -52.10 -41.21
CA ALA A 123 -8.63 -51.43 -41.79
C ALA A 123 -7.51 -52.42 -42.20
N GLY A 124 -7.24 -53.45 -41.39
CA GLY A 124 -6.31 -54.53 -41.72
C GLY A 124 -6.75 -55.34 -42.95
N GLN A 125 -8.04 -55.69 -43.04
CA GLN A 125 -8.63 -56.38 -44.19
C GLN A 125 -8.48 -55.55 -45.48
N LEU A 126 -8.70 -54.23 -45.41
CA LEU A 126 -8.51 -53.32 -46.54
C LEU A 126 -7.06 -53.29 -47.03
N VAL A 127 -6.10 -53.24 -46.11
CA VAL A 127 -4.66 -53.26 -46.44
C VAL A 127 -4.26 -54.60 -47.05
N GLN A 128 -4.72 -55.72 -46.49
CA GLN A 128 -4.42 -57.06 -46.99
C GLN A 128 -5.01 -57.29 -48.39
N MET A 129 -6.29 -56.96 -48.60
CA MET A 129 -6.94 -57.10 -49.91
C MET A 129 -6.25 -56.26 -51.00
N ARG A 130 -5.81 -55.04 -50.65
CA ARG A 130 -5.04 -54.18 -51.55
C ARG A 130 -3.70 -54.82 -51.94
N ARG A 131 -2.99 -55.48 -51.00
CA ARG A 131 -1.72 -56.15 -51.25
C ARG A 131 -1.87 -57.42 -52.11
N GLU A 132 -2.95 -58.17 -51.95
CA GLU A 132 -3.15 -59.46 -52.64
C GLU A 132 -3.82 -59.33 -54.02
N ARG A 133 -4.75 -58.36 -54.20
CA ARG A 133 -5.63 -58.29 -55.38
C ARG A 133 -5.62 -56.95 -56.12
N GLY A 134 -4.86 -55.95 -55.68
CA GLY A 134 -4.79 -54.62 -56.32
C GLY A 134 -6.00 -53.71 -56.03
N PHE A 135 -6.28 -52.71 -56.89
CA PHE A 135 -7.45 -51.81 -56.74
C PHE A 135 -8.71 -52.39 -57.39
N ASP A 136 -9.42 -53.27 -56.69
CA ASP A 136 -10.77 -53.67 -57.11
C ASP A 136 -11.83 -52.94 -56.29
N ASN A 137 -12.47 -51.94 -56.91
CA ASN A 137 -13.48 -51.12 -56.25
C ASN A 137 -14.74 -51.90 -55.88
N ALA A 138 -15.09 -52.96 -56.63
CA ALA A 138 -16.28 -53.78 -56.33
C ALA A 138 -16.10 -54.58 -55.03
N VAL A 139 -14.86 -54.97 -54.72
CA VAL A 139 -14.51 -55.74 -53.51
C VAL A 139 -14.20 -54.82 -52.32
N LEU A 140 -13.55 -53.67 -52.55
CA LEU A 140 -13.13 -52.76 -51.48
C LEU A 140 -14.26 -51.84 -50.99
N SER A 141 -15.22 -51.48 -51.85
CA SER A 141 -16.31 -50.53 -51.51
C SER A 141 -17.17 -50.98 -50.31
N PRO A 142 -17.61 -52.25 -50.19
CA PRO A 142 -18.35 -52.73 -49.01
C PRO A 142 -17.57 -52.60 -47.69
N LEU A 143 -16.26 -52.86 -47.70
CA LEU A 143 -15.40 -52.71 -46.53
C LEU A 143 -15.17 -51.25 -46.15
N VAL A 144 -15.01 -50.37 -47.14
CA VAL A 144 -14.92 -48.91 -46.92
C VAL A 144 -16.21 -48.38 -46.30
N GLN A 145 -17.36 -48.82 -46.79
CA GLN A 145 -18.67 -48.43 -46.26
C GLN A 145 -18.88 -48.93 -44.82
N ARG A 146 -18.57 -50.20 -44.54
CA ARG A 146 -18.64 -50.77 -43.18
C ARG A 146 -17.68 -50.08 -42.21
N GLY A 147 -16.47 -49.73 -42.68
CA GLY A 147 -15.50 -48.95 -41.92
C GLY A 147 -15.99 -47.54 -41.58
N LYS A 148 -16.72 -46.89 -42.50
CA LYS A 148 -17.36 -45.59 -42.27
C LYS A 148 -18.46 -45.70 -41.20
N GLU A 149 -19.34 -46.69 -41.32
CA GLU A 149 -20.42 -46.91 -40.34
C GLU A 149 -19.89 -47.19 -38.93
N THR A 150 -18.84 -48.02 -38.79
CA THR A 150 -18.18 -48.25 -37.51
C THR A 150 -17.55 -46.96 -36.96
N MET A 151 -16.90 -46.15 -37.80
CA MET A 151 -16.33 -44.87 -37.36
C MET A 151 -17.41 -43.87 -36.91
N ASP A 152 -18.55 -43.81 -37.60
CA ASP A 152 -19.65 -42.93 -37.21
C ASP A 152 -20.24 -43.38 -35.85
N LYS A 153 -20.33 -44.69 -35.57
CA LYS A 153 -20.68 -45.21 -34.24
C LYS A 153 -19.66 -44.82 -33.16
N ILE A 154 -18.36 -44.92 -33.45
CA ILE A 154 -17.28 -44.49 -32.54
C ILE A 154 -17.40 -42.99 -32.24
N ARG A 155 -17.63 -42.14 -33.25
CA ARG A 155 -17.80 -40.69 -33.08
C ARG A 155 -19.00 -40.35 -32.19
N VAL A 156 -20.11 -41.07 -32.34
CA VAL A 156 -21.30 -40.88 -31.50
C VAL A 156 -20.99 -41.27 -30.05
N GLN A 157 -20.43 -42.46 -29.82
CA GLN A 157 -20.09 -42.94 -28.48
C GLN A 157 -19.07 -42.03 -27.76
N VAL A 158 -18.02 -41.60 -28.46
CA VAL A 158 -17.02 -40.64 -27.92
C VAL A 158 -17.68 -39.31 -27.57
N ARG A 159 -18.59 -38.80 -28.42
CA ARG A 159 -19.29 -37.54 -28.17
C ARG A 159 -20.21 -37.63 -26.94
N GLU A 160 -20.93 -38.73 -26.77
CA GLU A 160 -21.80 -38.95 -25.61
C GLU A 160 -20.99 -39.08 -24.33
N LEU A 161 -19.93 -39.90 -24.34
CA LEU A 161 -19.03 -40.07 -23.21
C LEU A 161 -18.38 -38.73 -22.82
N LYS A 162 -17.92 -37.95 -23.80
CA LYS A 162 -17.34 -36.62 -23.56
C LYS A 162 -18.35 -35.67 -22.94
N ARG A 163 -19.59 -35.60 -23.46
CA ARG A 163 -20.64 -34.75 -22.90
C ARG A 163 -20.94 -35.09 -21.45
N GLU A 164 -21.01 -36.37 -21.11
CA GLU A 164 -21.22 -36.83 -19.73
C GLU A 164 -20.06 -36.45 -18.81
N GLN A 165 -18.81 -36.61 -19.26
CA GLN A 165 -17.64 -36.19 -18.49
C GLN A 165 -17.56 -34.67 -18.33
N GLU A 166 -17.91 -33.89 -19.35
CA GLU A 166 -17.94 -32.42 -19.27
C GLU A 166 -19.02 -31.92 -18.29
N ALA A 167 -20.18 -32.58 -18.24
CA ALA A 167 -21.20 -32.31 -17.25
C ALA A 167 -20.72 -32.62 -15.82
N LEU A 168 -20.16 -33.83 -15.61
CA LEU A 168 -19.58 -34.24 -14.33
C LEU A 168 -18.43 -33.33 -13.89
N ARG A 169 -17.58 -32.90 -14.83
CA ARG A 169 -16.50 -31.95 -14.58
C ARG A 169 -17.06 -30.64 -14.04
N THR A 170 -18.10 -30.10 -14.68
CA THR A 170 -18.71 -28.84 -14.28
C THR A 170 -19.28 -28.91 -12.86
N GLU A 171 -19.98 -30.00 -12.54
CA GLU A 171 -20.50 -30.26 -11.19
C GLU A 171 -19.38 -30.38 -10.14
N ARG A 172 -18.35 -31.18 -10.43
CA ARG A 172 -17.22 -31.41 -9.52
C ARG A 172 -16.37 -30.16 -9.29
N VAL A 173 -16.17 -29.34 -10.32
CA VAL A 173 -15.48 -28.04 -10.20
C VAL A 173 -16.28 -27.08 -9.32
N ALA A 174 -17.61 -27.00 -9.50
CA ALA A 174 -18.47 -26.19 -8.65
C ALA A 174 -18.43 -26.67 -7.18
N ALA A 175 -18.56 -27.98 -6.95
CA ALA A 175 -18.48 -28.57 -5.61
C ALA A 175 -17.10 -28.36 -4.96
N SER A 176 -16.02 -28.48 -5.72
CA SER A 176 -14.65 -28.21 -5.26
C SER A 176 -14.47 -26.74 -4.87
N ARG A 177 -15.01 -25.81 -5.66
CA ARG A 177 -14.99 -24.37 -5.34
C ARG A 177 -15.73 -24.06 -4.05
N THR A 178 -16.95 -24.60 -3.86
CA THR A 178 -17.70 -24.42 -2.61
C THR A 178 -16.92 -24.95 -1.40
N ARG A 179 -16.23 -26.10 -1.54
CA ARG A 179 -15.36 -26.64 -0.48
C ARG A 179 -14.16 -25.73 -0.20
N ALA A 180 -13.55 -25.15 -1.22
CA ALA A 180 -12.45 -24.21 -1.05
C ALA A 180 -12.91 -22.96 -0.27
N GLU A 181 -14.07 -22.40 -0.63
CA GLU A 181 -14.69 -21.27 0.07
C GLU A 181 -14.99 -21.60 1.54
N GLN A 182 -15.58 -22.78 1.81
CA GLN A 182 -15.81 -23.26 3.18
C GLN A 182 -14.51 -23.44 3.98
N THR A 183 -13.46 -23.97 3.35
CA THR A 183 -12.14 -24.19 3.99
C THR A 183 -11.55 -22.85 4.43
N LEU A 184 -11.61 -21.82 3.57
CA LEU A 184 -11.14 -20.47 3.89
C LEU A 184 -11.92 -19.86 5.06
N VAL A 185 -13.24 -19.99 5.07
CA VAL A 185 -14.09 -19.46 6.16
C VAL A 185 -13.75 -20.11 7.50
N ILE A 186 -13.54 -21.44 7.54
CA ILE A 186 -13.17 -22.15 8.77
C ILE A 186 -11.81 -21.66 9.29
N ILE A 187 -10.82 -21.50 8.42
CA ILE A 187 -9.47 -21.03 8.79
C ILE A 187 -9.53 -19.60 9.33
N LEU A 188 -10.23 -18.69 8.63
CA LEU A 188 -10.32 -17.28 9.01
C LEU A 188 -11.07 -17.08 10.34
N LEU A 189 -12.24 -17.70 10.50
CA LEU A 189 -13.02 -17.62 11.74
C LEU A 189 -12.25 -18.25 12.91
N GLY A 190 -11.64 -19.42 12.70
CA GLY A 190 -10.85 -20.10 13.72
C GLY A 190 -9.67 -19.26 14.19
N SER A 191 -8.94 -18.66 13.26
CA SER A 191 -7.79 -17.78 13.55
C SER A 191 -8.24 -16.52 14.29
N ALA A 192 -9.31 -15.87 13.84
CA ALA A 192 -9.83 -14.65 14.47
C ALA A 192 -10.25 -14.87 15.93
N VAL A 193 -10.94 -15.97 16.22
CA VAL A 193 -11.32 -16.35 17.60
C VAL A 193 -10.07 -16.63 18.45
N GLY A 194 -9.09 -17.36 17.90
CA GLY A 194 -7.83 -17.65 18.58
C GLY A 194 -7.05 -16.39 18.96
N PHE A 195 -6.81 -15.50 17.99
CA PHE A 195 -6.10 -14.24 18.24
C PHE A 195 -6.88 -13.30 19.17
N GLY A 196 -8.20 -13.25 19.06
CA GLY A 196 -9.05 -12.46 19.95
C GLY A 196 -8.93 -12.88 21.43
N LEU A 197 -8.91 -14.19 21.71
CA LEU A 197 -8.75 -14.71 23.07
C LEU A 197 -7.35 -14.44 23.64
N VAL A 198 -6.31 -14.62 22.83
CA VAL A 198 -4.93 -14.29 23.23
C VAL A 198 -4.79 -12.79 23.50
N GLY A 199 -5.34 -11.95 22.63
CA GLY A 199 -5.34 -10.50 22.80
C GLY A 199 -6.06 -10.07 24.08
N LEU A 200 -7.25 -10.61 24.34
CA LEU A 200 -8.01 -10.31 25.56
C LEU A 200 -7.28 -10.77 26.83
N SER A 201 -6.67 -11.96 26.81
CA SER A 201 -5.90 -12.49 27.95
C SER A 201 -4.64 -11.67 28.20
N SER A 202 -3.95 -11.26 27.14
CA SER A 202 -2.76 -10.40 27.20
C SER A 202 -3.10 -9.01 27.71
N TYR A 203 -4.19 -8.41 27.22
CA TYR A 203 -4.66 -7.09 27.66
C TYR A 203 -5.00 -7.09 29.16
N LYS A 204 -5.77 -8.08 29.64
CA LYS A 204 -6.09 -8.20 31.07
C LYS A 204 -4.84 -8.37 31.92
N SER A 205 -3.88 -9.18 31.47
CA SER A 205 -2.62 -9.40 32.19
C SER A 205 -1.79 -8.11 32.25
N TYR A 206 -1.73 -7.35 31.16
CA TYR A 206 -1.01 -6.08 31.09
C TYR A 206 -1.63 -5.03 32.03
N ALA A 207 -2.95 -4.86 31.99
CA ALA A 207 -3.66 -3.90 32.83
C ALA A 207 -3.45 -4.15 34.34
N GLU A 208 -3.46 -5.42 34.76
CA GLU A 208 -3.29 -5.79 36.17
C GLU A 208 -1.83 -5.63 36.64
N ILE A 209 -0.83 -5.87 35.77
CA ILE A 209 0.58 -5.58 36.07
C ILE A 209 0.79 -4.06 36.24
N GLN A 210 0.20 -3.24 35.37
CA GLN A 210 0.28 -1.79 35.46
C GLN A 210 -0.32 -1.26 36.76
N ALA A 211 -1.50 -1.76 37.16
CA ALA A 211 -2.13 -1.38 38.42
C ALA A 211 -1.25 -1.67 39.65
N ARG A 212 -0.52 -2.80 39.64
CA ARG A 212 0.41 -3.14 40.72
C ARG A 212 1.64 -2.23 40.74
N GLN A 213 2.23 -1.95 39.58
CA GLN A 213 3.38 -1.05 39.48
C GLN A 213 3.03 0.36 39.94
N GLN A 214 1.82 0.82 39.64
CA GLN A 214 1.30 2.11 40.11
C GLN A 214 1.17 2.14 41.64
N ALA A 215 0.59 1.11 42.26
CA ALA A 215 0.47 1.04 43.72
C ALA A 215 1.84 1.00 44.44
N GLU A 216 2.81 0.26 43.90
CA GLU A 216 4.17 0.21 44.46
C GLU A 216 4.90 1.56 44.28
N ALA A 217 4.69 2.24 43.15
CA ALA A 217 5.22 3.57 42.91
C ALA A 217 4.58 4.62 43.82
N GLU A 218 3.27 4.53 44.08
CA GLU A 218 2.55 5.42 45.00
C GLU A 218 3.07 5.33 46.44
N VAL A 219 3.30 4.12 46.95
CA VAL A 219 3.87 3.95 48.30
C VAL A 219 5.29 4.51 48.38
N ARG A 220 6.13 4.24 47.38
CA ARG A 220 7.50 4.76 47.33
C ARG A 220 7.51 6.29 47.20
N ARG A 221 6.60 6.84 46.39
CA ARG A 221 6.42 8.28 46.21
C ARG A 221 5.95 8.93 47.51
N ALA A 222 4.97 8.35 48.20
CA ALA A 222 4.48 8.87 49.48
C ALA A 222 5.57 8.88 50.57
N ALA A 223 6.42 7.84 50.62
CA ALA A 223 7.54 7.81 51.57
C ALA A 223 8.60 8.89 51.26
N ALA A 224 8.99 9.02 49.98
CA ALA A 224 9.90 10.07 49.54
C ALA A 224 9.29 11.47 49.74
N GLU A 225 7.99 11.63 49.54
CA GLU A 225 7.25 12.87 49.77
C GLU A 225 7.25 13.26 51.25
N ILE A 226 7.05 12.33 52.18
CA ILE A 226 7.13 12.64 53.62
C ILE A 226 8.55 13.09 54.02
N GLU A 227 9.58 12.42 53.52
CA GLU A 227 10.97 12.79 53.80
C GLU A 227 11.32 14.16 53.21
N ASP A 228 10.85 14.45 51.99
CA ASP A 228 10.97 15.74 51.34
C ASP A 228 10.22 16.84 52.10
N LEU A 229 8.95 16.61 52.46
CA LEU A 229 8.13 17.52 53.25
C LEU A 229 8.77 17.84 54.60
N TYR A 230 9.49 16.89 55.21
CA TYR A 230 10.23 17.12 56.44
C TYR A 230 11.53 17.91 56.20
N ASN A 231 12.39 17.44 55.30
CA ASN A 231 13.73 18.00 55.08
C ASN A 231 13.72 19.36 54.39
N ASN A 232 12.79 19.54 53.44
CA ASN A 232 12.65 20.73 52.61
C ASN A 232 11.38 21.53 52.97
N ALA A 233 10.81 21.31 54.15
CA ALA A 233 9.77 22.18 54.69
C ALA A 233 10.21 23.64 54.62
N PRO A 234 9.31 24.59 54.32
CA PRO A 234 9.63 26.02 54.22
C PRO A 234 9.97 26.66 55.58
N CYS A 235 9.88 25.90 56.67
CA CYS A 235 10.35 26.28 57.98
C CYS A 235 11.51 25.37 58.40
N GLY A 236 12.41 25.93 59.19
CA GLY A 236 13.33 25.13 59.98
C GLY A 236 12.53 24.27 60.95
N TYR A 237 12.91 23.01 61.07
CA TYR A 237 12.44 22.12 62.12
C TYR A 237 13.63 21.73 62.98
N CYS A 238 13.50 21.90 64.29
CA CYS A 238 14.48 21.45 65.26
C CYS A 238 13.79 20.76 66.43
N SER A 239 14.45 19.76 66.99
CA SER A 239 14.03 19.04 68.18
C SER A 239 15.21 19.03 69.12
N VAL A 240 15.04 19.54 70.35
CA VAL A 240 16.09 19.52 71.38
C VAL A 240 15.69 18.63 72.55
N ASP A 241 16.65 18.02 73.25
CA ASP A 241 16.38 17.27 74.48
C ASP A 241 16.38 18.16 75.73
N LYS A 242 16.25 17.53 76.91
CA LYS A 242 16.16 18.20 78.22
C LYS A 242 17.32 19.14 78.54
N ASP A 243 18.48 18.92 77.94
CA ASP A 243 19.69 19.72 78.17
C ASP A 243 19.86 20.81 77.08
N GLY A 244 18.90 20.92 76.15
CA GLY A 244 18.95 21.85 75.02
C GLY A 244 19.83 21.36 73.86
N ARG A 245 20.21 20.08 73.84
CA ARG A 245 21.01 19.48 72.77
C ARG A 245 20.14 19.10 71.59
N VAL A 246 20.60 19.42 70.37
CA VAL A 246 19.83 19.15 69.15
C VAL A 246 19.74 17.64 68.89
N ARG A 247 18.53 17.10 68.81
CA ARG A 247 18.20 15.69 68.54
C ARG A 247 17.80 15.41 67.10
N ALA A 248 17.12 16.36 66.47
CA ALA A 248 16.77 16.29 65.07
C ALA A 248 16.70 17.71 64.53
N MET A 249 17.14 17.90 63.29
CA MET A 249 17.04 19.17 62.58
C MET A 249 16.80 18.87 61.10
N ASN A 250 15.88 19.55 60.44
CA ASN A 250 15.66 19.35 59.00
C ASN A 250 16.71 20.07 58.15
N ASN A 251 16.77 19.77 56.84
CA ASN A 251 17.77 20.39 55.96
C ASN A 251 17.56 21.91 55.84
N THR A 252 16.32 22.40 55.88
CA THR A 252 16.01 23.83 55.85
C THR A 252 16.68 24.60 56.99
N GLU A 253 16.57 24.15 58.25
CA GLU A 253 17.20 24.83 59.38
C GLU A 253 18.74 24.72 59.35
N LEU A 254 19.26 23.56 58.91
CA LEU A 254 20.70 23.37 58.70
C LEU A 254 21.26 24.33 57.64
N ALA A 255 20.53 24.50 56.53
CA ALA A 255 20.89 25.44 55.46
C ALA A 255 20.81 26.89 55.92
N MET A 256 19.76 27.27 56.67
CA MET A 256 19.63 28.61 57.27
C MET A 256 20.83 28.94 58.15
N LEU A 257 21.32 27.98 58.93
CA LEU A 257 22.44 28.14 59.86
C LEU A 257 23.81 27.93 59.19
N GLY A 258 23.86 27.23 58.06
CA GLY A 258 25.09 26.94 57.31
C GLY A 258 25.95 25.80 57.90
N TYR A 259 25.35 24.87 58.66
CA TYR A 259 26.05 23.73 59.25
C TYR A 259 25.64 22.42 58.58
N ALA A 260 26.55 21.43 58.56
CA ALA A 260 26.20 20.06 58.20
C ALA A 260 25.47 19.36 59.34
N ARG A 261 24.61 18.39 59.01
CA ARG A 261 23.78 17.66 59.98
C ARG A 261 24.62 17.01 61.08
N GLU A 262 25.75 16.44 60.69
CA GLU A 262 26.69 15.74 61.58
C GLU A 262 27.45 16.70 62.50
N GLU A 263 27.45 18.00 62.22
CA GLU A 263 28.07 19.03 63.06
C GLU A 263 27.14 19.51 64.18
N VAL A 264 25.83 19.33 64.02
CA VAL A 264 24.80 19.90 64.90
C VAL A 264 24.06 18.82 65.68
N VAL A 265 23.49 17.84 64.97
CA VAL A 265 22.63 16.81 65.58
C VAL A 265 23.45 15.92 66.51
N GLY A 266 23.04 15.85 67.78
CA GLY A 266 23.72 15.13 68.85
C GLY A 266 24.95 15.83 69.43
N LYS A 267 25.49 16.87 68.77
CA LYS A 267 26.77 17.48 69.14
C LYS A 267 26.66 18.84 69.80
N ARG A 268 25.78 19.73 69.30
CA ARG A 268 25.68 21.13 69.77
C ARG A 268 24.47 21.36 70.66
N LEU A 269 24.62 22.33 71.57
CA LEU A 269 23.50 22.96 72.25
C LEU A 269 22.89 24.03 71.35
N ILE A 270 21.56 24.16 71.35
CA ILE A 270 20.87 25.17 70.54
C ILE A 270 21.30 26.60 70.91
N THR A 271 21.71 26.83 72.15
CA THR A 271 22.25 28.11 72.63
C THR A 271 23.57 28.51 71.99
N GLU A 272 24.35 27.57 71.43
CA GLU A 272 25.57 27.87 70.67
C GLU A 272 25.26 28.46 69.28
N LEU A 273 24.01 28.33 68.82
CA LEU A 273 23.54 28.79 67.51
C LEU A 273 22.76 30.11 67.61
N LEU A 274 22.76 30.75 68.78
CA LEU A 274 22.05 31.99 69.09
C LEU A 274 23.04 33.11 69.43
N THR A 275 22.63 34.36 69.21
CA THR A 275 23.38 35.52 69.72
C THR A 275 23.39 35.52 71.26
N PRO A 276 24.34 36.20 71.93
CA PRO A 276 24.39 36.23 73.39
C PRO A 276 23.06 36.67 74.06
N ALA A 277 22.39 37.68 73.50
CA ALA A 277 21.09 38.17 73.97
C ALA A 277 19.95 37.14 73.77
N SER A 278 19.96 36.45 72.62
CA SER A 278 19.01 35.37 72.29
C SER A 278 19.24 34.11 73.13
N GLY A 279 20.50 33.78 73.43
CA GLY A 279 20.88 32.68 74.31
C GLY A 279 20.46 32.91 75.77
N GLU A 280 20.51 34.15 76.25
CA GLU A 280 19.96 34.52 77.57
C GLU A 280 18.43 34.41 77.60
N THR A 281 17.77 34.85 76.52
CA THR A 281 16.32 34.69 76.35
C THR A 281 15.92 33.21 76.36
N PHE A 282 16.71 32.34 75.72
CA PHE A 282 16.50 30.89 75.76
C PHE A 282 16.65 30.32 77.17
N ARG A 283 17.74 30.63 77.89
CA ARG A 283 17.97 30.13 79.26
C ARG A 283 16.85 30.52 80.24
N ARG A 284 16.30 31.72 80.09
CA ARG A 284 15.18 32.21 80.90
C ARG A 284 13.87 31.49 80.57
N LYS A 285 13.55 31.34 79.28
CA LYS A 285 12.26 30.80 78.82
C LYS A 285 12.19 29.27 78.72
N PHE A 286 13.33 28.58 78.64
CA PHE A 286 13.36 27.12 78.44
C PHE A 286 12.78 26.31 79.62
N PRO A 287 13.10 26.60 80.89
CA PRO A 287 12.46 25.91 82.03
C PRO A 287 10.94 26.13 82.10
N GLU A 288 10.50 27.35 81.77
CA GLU A 288 9.08 27.70 81.67
C GLU A 288 8.40 26.95 80.52
N PHE A 289 9.04 26.83 79.36
CA PHE A 289 8.56 26.02 78.24
C PHE A 289 8.41 24.53 78.61
N VAL A 290 9.38 23.96 79.34
CA VAL A 290 9.34 22.56 79.77
C VAL A 290 8.14 22.29 80.70
N SER A 291 7.81 23.22 81.59
CA SER A 291 6.65 23.09 82.50
C SER A 291 5.32 23.35 81.79
N THR A 292 5.20 24.45 81.04
CA THR A 292 3.98 24.90 80.35
C THR A 292 3.62 24.09 79.11
N GLY A 293 4.62 23.47 78.47
CA GLY A 293 4.46 22.55 77.34
C GLY A 293 4.35 23.19 75.95
N ARG A 294 4.27 24.52 75.83
CA ARG A 294 4.29 25.22 74.54
C ARG A 294 4.89 26.61 74.65
N ILE A 295 5.46 27.09 73.55
CA ILE A 295 5.91 28.46 73.36
C ILE A 295 5.66 28.86 71.91
N ALA A 296 5.21 30.08 71.65
CA ALA A 296 4.88 30.54 70.30
C ALA A 296 5.46 31.92 70.03
N ASP A 297 5.85 32.15 68.78
CA ASP A 297 6.21 33.44 68.21
C ASP A 297 7.31 34.17 68.99
N VAL A 298 8.32 33.42 69.44
CA VAL A 298 9.48 34.00 70.10
C VAL A 298 10.57 34.25 69.09
N GLU A 299 10.89 35.53 68.92
CA GLU A 299 11.99 35.95 68.06
C GLU A 299 13.32 35.62 68.73
N PHE A 300 14.16 34.91 67.98
CA PHE A 300 15.55 34.67 68.32
C PHE A 300 16.43 35.12 67.17
N GLU A 301 17.55 35.73 67.51
CA GLU A 301 18.62 35.97 66.57
C GLU A 301 19.57 34.77 66.55
N PHE A 302 19.60 34.10 65.43
CA PHE A 302 20.45 32.95 65.17
C PHE A 302 21.77 33.40 64.55
N VAL A 303 22.85 32.71 64.90
CA VAL A 303 24.20 32.93 64.36
C VAL A 303 24.54 31.82 63.38
N ARG A 304 24.81 32.22 62.14
CA ARG A 304 25.26 31.30 61.09
C ARG A 304 26.71 30.92 61.28
N LYS A 305 27.13 29.81 60.66
CA LYS A 305 28.53 29.33 60.66
C LYS A 305 29.53 30.38 60.15
N ASN A 306 29.14 31.23 59.22
CA ASN A 306 29.97 32.32 58.68
C ASN A 306 29.98 33.60 59.55
N GLY A 307 29.32 33.58 60.70
CA GLY A 307 29.25 34.70 61.64
C GLY A 307 28.13 35.72 61.36
N SER A 308 27.40 35.62 60.24
CA SER A 308 26.24 36.49 60.01
C SER A 308 25.03 36.04 60.84
N THR A 309 24.06 36.93 61.03
CA THR A 309 22.86 36.64 61.84
C THR A 309 21.59 36.66 61.00
N PHE A 310 20.54 36.00 61.51
CA PHE A 310 19.17 36.20 61.02
C PHE A 310 18.18 36.14 62.17
N THR A 311 17.04 36.78 61.95
CA THR A 311 15.93 36.73 62.89
C THR A 311 15.04 35.53 62.55
N GLY A 312 15.06 34.54 63.42
CA GLY A 312 14.16 33.39 63.37
C GLY A 312 12.99 33.59 64.32
N LEU A 313 11.77 33.50 63.80
CA LEU A 313 10.56 33.40 64.62
C LEU A 313 10.36 31.94 64.99
N LEU A 314 10.50 31.61 66.28
CA LEU A 314 10.45 30.24 66.78
C LEU A 314 9.18 29.96 67.59
N SER A 315 8.54 28.85 67.23
CA SER A 315 7.43 28.26 67.98
C SER A 315 7.80 26.81 68.32
N ALA A 316 7.51 26.35 69.54
CA ALA A 316 7.82 25.00 69.96
C ALA A 316 6.78 24.38 70.89
N THR A 317 6.63 23.06 70.79
CA THR A 317 5.78 22.25 71.66
C THR A 317 6.61 21.17 72.33
N ALA A 318 6.37 20.91 73.61
CA ALA A 318 7.03 19.84 74.34
C ALA A 318 6.43 18.48 74.01
N ILE A 319 7.27 17.47 73.78
CA ILE A 319 6.88 16.06 73.70
C ILE A 319 7.30 15.39 75.00
N LYS A 320 6.32 14.80 75.69
CA LYS A 320 6.48 14.11 76.97
C LYS A 320 6.28 12.60 76.79
N ASP A 321 6.89 11.79 77.66
CA ASP A 321 6.66 10.34 77.71
C ASP A 321 5.35 10.01 78.44
N GLU A 322 5.00 8.71 78.51
CA GLU A 322 3.80 8.22 79.21
C GLU A 322 3.82 8.54 80.72
N ALA A 323 4.99 8.84 81.30
CA ALA A 323 5.17 9.26 82.70
C ALA A 323 5.14 10.80 82.89
N GLY A 324 4.95 11.56 81.80
CA GLY A 324 4.86 13.03 81.82
C GLY A 324 6.21 13.77 81.84
N HIS A 325 7.34 13.06 81.72
CA HIS A 325 8.66 13.69 81.65
C HIS A 325 8.94 14.24 80.25
N PHE A 326 9.64 15.36 80.17
CA PHE A 326 10.04 15.96 78.90
C PHE A 326 11.08 15.06 78.19
N VAL A 327 10.74 14.63 76.97
CA VAL A 327 11.62 13.82 76.12
C VAL A 327 12.36 14.72 75.13
N ARG A 328 11.62 15.56 74.41
CA ARG A 328 12.17 16.46 73.38
C ARG A 328 11.22 17.58 73.01
N SER A 329 11.72 18.64 72.39
CA SER A 329 10.89 19.66 71.76
C SER A 329 10.49 19.26 70.34
N ARG A 330 9.42 19.86 69.85
CA ARG A 330 9.10 19.99 68.42
C ARG A 330 9.06 21.48 68.13
N SER A 331 10.11 22.00 67.53
CA SER A 331 10.29 23.42 67.26
C SER A 331 10.25 23.68 65.77
N THR A 332 9.62 24.76 65.37
CA THR A 332 9.67 25.31 64.02
C THR A 332 10.26 26.72 64.06
N THR A 333 11.18 27.00 63.16
CA THR A 333 11.86 28.29 63.01
C THR A 333 11.56 28.87 61.64
N LEU A 334 11.06 30.10 61.57
CA LEU A 334 10.84 30.83 60.32
C LEU A 334 11.85 31.97 60.20
N ASP A 335 12.67 31.97 59.15
CA ASP A 335 13.49 33.14 58.80
C ASP A 335 12.56 34.24 58.24
N ILE A 336 12.37 35.31 59.01
CA ILE A 336 11.50 36.42 58.63
C ILE A 336 12.26 37.57 57.94
N SER A 337 13.53 37.36 57.58
CA SER A 337 14.36 38.38 56.92
C SER A 337 13.79 38.78 55.55
N ALA A 338 13.34 37.81 54.75
CA ALA A 338 12.77 38.04 53.42
C ALA A 338 11.40 38.73 53.46
N ARG A 339 10.55 38.46 54.46
CA ARG A 339 9.25 39.15 54.62
C ARG A 339 9.45 40.66 54.79
N LYS A 340 10.45 41.06 55.57
CA LYS A 340 10.83 42.47 55.73
C LYS A 340 11.37 43.09 54.44
N GLN A 341 11.99 42.31 53.54
CA GLN A 341 12.41 42.76 52.21
C GLN A 341 11.27 42.79 51.17
N ALA A 342 10.35 41.81 51.18
CA ALA A 342 9.22 41.70 50.25
C ALA A 342 8.22 42.86 50.42
N GLU A 343 8.04 43.35 51.65
CA GLU A 343 7.28 44.57 51.91
C GLU A 343 7.88 45.79 51.19
N ALA A 344 9.21 45.88 51.09
CA ALA A 344 9.91 46.92 50.33
C ALA A 344 9.92 46.68 48.81
N GLU A 345 9.83 45.43 48.35
CA GLU A 345 9.79 45.06 46.91
C GLU A 345 8.40 45.25 46.28
N ARG A 346 7.31 45.00 47.04
CA ARG A 346 5.93 45.25 46.59
C ARG A 346 5.71 46.69 46.14
N ASP A 347 6.29 47.63 46.87
CA ASP A 347 6.21 49.06 46.55
C ASP A 347 7.04 49.40 45.30
N ARG A 348 8.09 48.62 44.99
CA ARG A 348 8.85 48.71 43.74
C ARG A 348 8.08 48.15 42.55
N PHE A 349 7.42 46.99 42.70
CA PHE A 349 6.66 46.33 41.63
C PHE A 349 5.53 47.21 41.07
N PHE A 350 4.80 47.91 41.94
CA PHE A 350 3.76 48.84 41.52
C PHE A 350 4.30 50.00 40.66
N ASN A 351 5.54 50.44 40.91
CA ASN A 351 6.15 51.60 40.26
C ASN A 351 6.87 51.28 38.94
N ILE A 352 7.13 50.00 38.63
CA ILE A 352 7.82 49.57 37.39
C ILE A 352 6.88 48.98 36.34
N SER A 353 5.57 48.87 36.62
CA SER A 353 4.61 48.28 35.69
C SER A 353 4.43 49.14 34.44
N LEU A 354 4.66 48.53 33.26
CA LEU A 354 4.38 49.12 31.94
C LEU A 354 2.88 49.11 31.59
N ASP A 355 2.11 48.19 32.18
CA ASP A 355 0.64 48.22 32.11
C ASP A 355 0.09 49.30 33.08
N LEU A 356 -1.06 49.88 32.75
CA LEU A 356 -1.78 50.83 33.62
C LEU A 356 -2.41 50.05 34.78
N LEU A 357 -1.86 50.20 35.98
CA LEU A 357 -2.43 49.69 37.23
C LEU A 357 -3.12 50.83 37.94
N GLY A 358 -4.43 50.75 38.14
CA GLY A 358 -5.21 51.80 38.76
C GLY A 358 -6.07 51.28 39.92
N ILE A 359 -6.19 52.08 40.97
CA ILE A 359 -7.25 51.90 41.97
C ILE A 359 -8.27 53.00 41.68
N ALA A 360 -9.43 52.64 41.14
CA ALA A 360 -10.52 53.58 40.87
C ALA A 360 -11.54 53.58 42.00
N SER A 361 -12.18 54.71 42.24
CA SER A 361 -13.35 54.79 43.11
C SER A 361 -14.61 54.93 42.28
N ALA A 362 -15.59 54.07 42.58
CA ALA A 362 -16.90 54.12 41.94
C ALA A 362 -17.74 55.33 42.41
N ALA A 363 -17.42 55.90 43.58
CA ALA A 363 -18.19 57.00 44.18
C ALA A 363 -18.00 58.34 43.45
N ASP A 364 -16.79 58.63 43.00
CA ASP A 364 -16.46 59.87 42.27
C ASP A 364 -15.95 59.62 40.84
N GLY A 365 -15.87 58.36 40.41
CA GLY A 365 -15.44 57.98 39.07
C GLY A 365 -13.99 58.33 38.76
N ARG A 366 -13.13 58.45 39.79
CA ARG A 366 -11.72 58.85 39.64
C ARG A 366 -10.77 57.74 40.05
N PHE A 367 -9.58 57.74 39.47
CA PHE A 367 -8.48 56.95 40.01
C PHE A 367 -7.95 57.62 41.29
N LYS A 368 -7.73 56.82 42.33
CA LYS A 368 -7.11 57.19 43.61
C LYS A 368 -5.60 56.94 43.61
N ARG A 369 -5.16 55.98 42.79
CA ARG A 369 -3.76 55.67 42.57
C ARG A 369 -3.61 55.07 41.19
N VAL A 370 -2.54 55.42 40.49
CA VAL A 370 -2.17 54.82 39.21
C VAL A 370 -0.67 54.52 39.19
N SER A 371 -0.25 53.47 38.47
CA SER A 371 1.16 53.25 38.16
C SER A 371 1.66 54.33 37.19
N PRO A 372 2.97 54.64 37.19
CA PRO A 372 3.57 55.55 36.22
C PRO A 372 3.35 55.15 34.75
N GLY A 373 3.11 53.87 34.47
CA GLY A 373 2.82 53.36 33.11
C GLY A 373 1.63 54.01 32.41
N VAL A 374 0.75 54.74 33.11
CA VAL A 374 -0.30 55.57 32.47
C VAL A 374 0.30 56.65 31.56
N THR A 375 1.47 57.19 31.91
CA THR A 375 2.15 58.23 31.14
C THR A 375 2.75 57.66 29.87
N ASP A 376 3.33 56.47 29.93
CA ASP A 376 3.85 55.80 28.73
C ASP A 376 2.72 55.32 27.80
N LEU A 377 1.58 54.90 28.36
CA LEU A 377 0.47 54.29 27.62
C LEU A 377 -0.52 55.30 27.03
N LEU A 378 -0.85 56.39 27.73
CA LEU A 378 -1.81 57.41 27.26
C LEU A 378 -1.20 58.81 27.10
N GLY A 379 0.07 59.03 27.46
CA GLY A 379 0.74 60.32 27.35
C GLY A 379 0.34 61.35 28.43
N TRP A 380 -0.57 61.01 29.34
CA TRP A 380 -1.01 61.88 30.44
C TRP A 380 -0.11 61.70 31.68
N SER A 381 0.19 62.78 32.41
CA SER A 381 0.86 62.63 33.70
C SER A 381 -0.07 61.94 34.72
N ALA A 382 0.51 61.21 35.68
CA ALA A 382 -0.27 60.55 36.72
C ALA A 382 -1.16 61.54 37.50
N GLU A 383 -0.67 62.75 37.78
CA GLU A 383 -1.44 63.79 38.47
C GLU A 383 -2.66 64.27 37.66
N GLU A 384 -2.48 64.56 36.37
CA GLU A 384 -3.58 64.97 35.48
C GLU A 384 -4.63 63.87 35.32
N PHE A 385 -4.17 62.61 35.24
CA PHE A 385 -5.04 61.45 35.08
C PHE A 385 -5.86 61.15 36.36
N LEU A 386 -5.28 61.39 37.55
CA LEU A 386 -5.98 61.28 38.84
C LEU A 386 -6.98 62.43 39.08
N ALA A 387 -6.73 63.60 38.51
CA ALA A 387 -7.53 64.80 38.75
C ALA A 387 -8.90 64.79 38.06
N ARG A 388 -9.08 63.97 37.00
CA ARG A 388 -10.30 63.92 36.18
C ARG A 388 -11.01 62.56 36.31
N PRO A 389 -12.36 62.52 36.19
CA PRO A 389 -13.09 61.27 36.07
C PRO A 389 -12.62 60.44 34.87
N PHE A 390 -12.42 59.13 35.04
CA PHE A 390 -11.86 58.27 33.98
C PHE A 390 -12.73 58.25 32.71
N ILE A 391 -14.05 58.48 32.86
CA ILE A 391 -15.01 58.50 31.76
C ILE A 391 -14.75 59.63 30.75
N GLU A 392 -14.08 60.71 31.16
CA GLU A 392 -13.73 61.82 30.27
C GLU A 392 -12.69 61.40 29.22
N PHE A 393 -11.82 60.45 29.56
CA PHE A 393 -10.83 59.89 28.65
C PHE A 393 -11.42 58.80 27.74
N VAL A 394 -12.65 58.33 27.97
CA VAL A 394 -13.29 57.27 27.18
C VAL A 394 -14.00 57.85 25.95
N HIS A 395 -13.84 57.17 24.81
CA HIS A 395 -14.50 57.52 23.55
C HIS A 395 -16.02 57.62 23.73
N PRO A 396 -16.70 58.64 23.15
CA PRO A 396 -18.13 58.88 23.35
C PRO A 396 -19.03 57.64 23.21
N ASP A 397 -18.84 56.85 22.15
CA ASP A 397 -19.62 55.62 21.89
C ASP A 397 -19.44 54.54 22.97
N ASP A 398 -18.29 54.53 23.66
CA ASP A 398 -17.94 53.47 24.61
C ASP A 398 -18.31 53.85 26.05
N ARG A 399 -18.71 55.11 26.30
CA ARG A 399 -19.01 55.62 27.65
C ARG A 399 -20.16 54.88 28.31
N VAL A 400 -21.24 54.63 27.57
CA VAL A 400 -22.43 53.95 28.11
C VAL A 400 -22.09 52.52 28.52
N ALA A 401 -21.32 51.80 27.68
CA ALA A 401 -20.86 50.45 28.00
C ALA A 401 -19.91 50.45 29.21
N THR A 402 -19.01 51.43 29.30
CA THR A 402 -18.07 51.57 30.41
C THR A 402 -18.79 51.81 31.74
N LEU A 403 -19.80 52.70 31.77
CA LEU A 403 -20.58 52.97 32.98
C LEU A 403 -21.38 51.75 33.44
N ARG A 404 -21.94 50.98 32.52
CA ARG A 404 -22.62 49.71 32.85
C ARG A 404 -21.67 48.70 33.49
N GLU A 405 -20.43 48.65 33.03
CA GLU A 405 -19.43 47.75 33.60
C GLU A 405 -18.98 48.19 35.01
N VAL A 406 -18.89 49.50 35.24
CA VAL A 406 -18.65 50.07 36.57
C VAL A 406 -19.82 49.79 37.51
N GLU A 407 -21.06 49.92 37.02
CA GLU A 407 -22.27 49.61 37.79
C GLU A 407 -22.35 48.14 38.17
N ARG A 408 -22.06 47.21 37.24
CA ARG A 408 -21.96 45.77 37.53
C ARG A 408 -20.98 45.45 38.66
N GLN A 409 -19.79 46.07 38.64
CA GLN A 409 -18.80 45.89 39.69
C GLN A 409 -19.25 46.43 41.05
N THR A 410 -19.91 47.58 41.04
CA THR A 410 -20.24 48.30 42.28
C THR A 410 -21.51 47.78 42.95
N VAL A 411 -22.50 47.36 42.15
CA VAL A 411 -23.81 46.89 42.64
C VAL A 411 -23.82 45.37 42.82
N MET A 412 -23.27 44.63 41.86
CA MET A 412 -23.35 43.16 41.85
C MET A 412 -22.07 42.50 42.40
N GLY A 413 -21.01 43.29 42.67
CA GLY A 413 -19.74 42.77 43.16
C GLY A 413 -18.98 41.91 42.14
N GLU A 414 -19.35 42.00 40.86
CA GLU A 414 -18.79 41.18 39.81
C GLU A 414 -17.41 41.68 39.38
N LYS A 415 -16.51 40.75 39.03
CA LYS A 415 -15.21 41.09 38.44
C LYS A 415 -15.32 41.22 36.92
N VAL A 416 -14.52 42.12 36.35
CA VAL A 416 -14.36 42.29 34.91
C VAL A 416 -13.18 41.45 34.45
N LEU A 417 -13.46 40.43 33.66
CA LEU A 417 -12.43 39.53 33.12
C LEU A 417 -11.89 40.00 31.76
N HIS A 418 -12.70 40.75 31.03
CA HIS A 418 -12.35 41.34 29.76
C HIS A 418 -13.39 42.40 29.41
N PHE A 419 -12.97 43.65 29.34
CA PHE A 419 -13.78 44.74 28.82
C PHE A 419 -12.87 45.62 27.97
N GLU A 420 -13.29 45.93 26.75
CA GLU A 420 -12.50 46.76 25.85
C GLU A 420 -13.22 48.07 25.59
N ASN A 421 -12.50 49.17 25.69
CA ASN A 421 -12.98 50.48 25.28
C ASN A 421 -11.82 51.34 24.78
N ARG A 422 -12.17 52.37 24.03
CA ARG A 422 -11.21 53.32 23.48
C ARG A 422 -10.95 54.44 24.48
N TYR A 423 -9.68 54.62 24.85
CA TYR A 423 -9.21 55.76 25.64
C TYR A 423 -8.46 56.76 24.77
N GLN A 424 -8.61 58.03 25.10
CA GLN A 424 -7.96 59.13 24.39
C GLN A 424 -6.52 59.27 24.88
N HIS A 425 -5.58 59.13 23.95
CA HIS A 425 -4.20 59.49 24.16
C HIS A 425 -4.05 61.03 24.11
N ARG A 426 -3.02 61.58 24.77
CA ARG A 426 -2.80 63.03 24.86
C ARG A 426 -2.64 63.74 23.50
N ASP A 427 -2.20 63.03 22.47
CA ASP A 427 -2.10 63.55 21.08
C ASP A 427 -3.44 63.55 20.31
N GLY A 428 -4.52 63.06 20.91
CA GLY A 428 -5.85 62.97 20.31
C GLY A 428 -6.17 61.66 19.62
N SER A 429 -5.21 60.73 19.50
CA SER A 429 -5.45 59.37 18.99
C SER A 429 -6.22 58.51 20.00
N TRP A 430 -6.84 57.42 19.51
CA TRP A 430 -7.60 56.49 20.34
C TRP A 430 -6.83 55.19 20.52
N ARG A 431 -6.65 54.76 21.78
CA ARG A 431 -6.06 53.47 22.14
C ARG A 431 -7.13 52.53 22.63
N VAL A 432 -7.18 51.32 22.10
CA VAL A 432 -8.09 50.29 22.60
C VAL A 432 -7.47 49.66 23.83
N LEU A 433 -8.05 49.91 24.99
CA LEU A 433 -7.58 49.34 26.25
C LEU A 433 -8.43 48.15 26.63
N SER A 434 -7.76 47.04 26.93
CA SER A 434 -8.37 45.86 27.52
C SER A 434 -8.23 45.90 29.03
N TRP A 435 -9.38 45.97 29.70
CA TRP A 435 -9.53 46.09 31.13
C TRP A 435 -9.81 44.75 31.79
N ARG A 436 -9.14 44.57 32.93
CA ARG A 436 -9.52 43.63 33.97
C ARG A 436 -9.63 44.37 35.26
N SER A 437 -10.74 44.19 35.98
CA SER A 437 -10.93 44.88 37.25
C SER A 437 -11.67 44.03 38.26
N VAL A 438 -11.35 44.26 39.53
CA VAL A 438 -11.91 43.53 40.66
C VAL A 438 -12.43 44.56 41.67
N PRO A 439 -13.71 44.48 42.07
CA PRO A 439 -14.24 45.33 43.12
C PRO A 439 -13.64 44.98 44.48
N GLN A 440 -13.48 45.99 45.32
CA GLN A 440 -12.96 45.90 46.68
C GLN A 440 -13.92 46.58 47.66
N PRO A 441 -13.89 46.18 48.94
CA PRO A 441 -14.69 46.83 49.98
C PRO A 441 -14.50 48.36 50.00
N GLY A 442 -15.58 49.10 50.24
CA GLY A 442 -15.55 50.57 50.27
C GLY A 442 -15.71 51.25 48.91
N GLY A 443 -16.19 50.55 47.88
CA GLY A 443 -16.48 51.14 46.57
C GLY A 443 -15.24 51.43 45.73
N LEU A 444 -14.15 50.70 45.97
CA LEU A 444 -12.92 50.77 45.19
C LEU A 444 -12.88 49.64 44.15
N MET A 445 -12.19 49.86 43.05
CA MET A 445 -11.98 48.88 41.99
C MET A 445 -10.49 48.85 41.63
N TYR A 446 -9.89 47.67 41.69
CA TYR A 446 -8.51 47.48 41.27
C TYR A 446 -8.54 47.09 39.81
N ALA A 447 -7.98 47.93 38.95
CA ALA A 447 -8.06 47.82 37.51
C ALA A 447 -6.66 47.71 36.89
N ILE A 448 -6.55 46.86 35.88
CA ILE A 448 -5.38 46.72 35.02
C ILE A 448 -5.85 46.97 33.60
N ALA A 449 -5.17 47.87 32.90
CA ALA A 449 -5.41 48.18 31.50
C ALA A 449 -4.17 47.88 30.65
N ARG A 450 -4.38 47.23 29.52
CA ARG A 450 -3.36 46.97 28.49
C ARG A 450 -3.81 47.50 27.14
N ASP A 451 -2.91 48.16 26.40
CA ASP A 451 -3.16 48.55 25.02
C ASP A 451 -3.20 47.31 24.10
N VAL A 452 -4.30 47.12 23.38
CA VAL A 452 -4.54 46.02 22.43
C VAL A 452 -4.81 46.51 21.01
N THR A 453 -4.48 47.78 20.71
CA THR A 453 -4.76 48.42 19.41
C THR A 453 -4.12 47.64 18.25
N GLU A 454 -2.81 47.37 18.31
CA GLU A 454 -2.07 46.64 17.26
C GLU A 454 -2.60 45.22 17.05
N ARG A 455 -2.93 44.51 18.15
CA ARG A 455 -3.50 43.15 18.09
C ARG A 455 -4.82 43.13 17.31
N LYS A 456 -5.69 44.12 17.52
CA LYS A 456 -7.00 44.21 16.86
C LYS A 456 -6.87 44.46 15.36
N GLU A 457 -5.91 45.30 14.96
CA GLU A 457 -5.64 45.58 13.55
C GLU A 457 -5.16 44.32 12.81
N MET A 458 -4.28 43.52 13.43
CA MET A 458 -3.79 42.26 12.86
C MET A 458 -4.88 41.17 12.78
N GLU A 459 -5.75 41.06 13.81
CA GLU A 459 -6.84 40.08 13.83
C GLU A 459 -7.83 40.30 12.68
N GLU A 460 -8.17 41.55 12.38
CA GLU A 460 -9.09 41.89 11.28
C GLU A 460 -8.46 41.60 9.91
N GLN A 461 -7.18 41.92 9.72
CA GLN A 461 -6.46 41.58 8.48
C GLN A 461 -6.41 40.07 8.24
N LEU A 462 -6.12 39.29 9.28
CA LEU A 462 -6.07 37.83 9.19
C LEU A 462 -7.45 37.24 8.82
N ARG A 463 -8.52 37.79 9.39
CA ARG A 463 -9.88 37.36 9.08
C ARG A 463 -10.24 37.60 7.61
N GLN A 464 -9.89 38.76 7.07
CA GLN A 464 -10.12 39.09 5.66
C GLN A 464 -9.33 38.15 4.74
N PHE A 465 -8.06 37.90 5.05
CA PHE A 465 -7.21 36.99 4.26
C PHE A 465 -7.72 35.53 4.28
N ASN A 466 -8.15 35.02 5.44
CA ASN A 466 -8.71 33.68 5.54
C ASN A 466 -9.99 33.52 4.71
N HIS A 467 -10.87 34.53 4.71
CA HIS A 467 -12.09 34.49 3.91
C HIS A 467 -11.80 34.44 2.40
N GLU A 468 -10.83 35.23 1.92
CA GLU A 468 -10.40 35.21 0.52
C GLU A 468 -9.78 33.85 0.13
N LEU A 469 -8.97 33.28 1.02
CA LEU A 469 -8.32 32.00 0.78
C LEU A 469 -9.34 30.85 0.69
N GLU A 470 -10.33 30.83 1.58
CA GLU A 470 -11.42 29.84 1.56
C GLU A 470 -12.21 29.88 0.24
N GLN A 471 -12.51 31.07 -0.27
CA GLN A 471 -13.18 31.23 -1.57
C GLN A 471 -12.32 30.66 -2.71
N ARG A 472 -11.03 31.01 -2.77
CA ARG A 472 -10.12 30.50 -3.82
C ARG A 472 -9.97 28.97 -3.77
N VAL A 473 -9.88 28.39 -2.57
CA VAL A 473 -9.78 26.93 -2.40
C VAL A 473 -11.07 26.26 -2.89
N ALA A 474 -12.24 26.80 -2.55
CA ALA A 474 -13.52 26.25 -3.01
C ALA A 474 -13.66 26.29 -4.54
N GLU A 475 -13.32 27.42 -5.17
CA GLU A 475 -13.34 27.59 -6.63
C GLU A 475 -12.41 26.59 -7.32
N ARG A 476 -11.16 26.47 -6.84
CA ARG A 476 -10.18 25.58 -7.45
C ARG A 476 -10.54 24.10 -7.28
N THR A 477 -11.11 23.73 -6.14
CA THR A 477 -11.56 22.36 -5.87
C THR A 477 -12.73 21.97 -6.77
N ALA A 478 -13.67 22.88 -7.01
CA ALA A 478 -14.78 22.66 -7.93
C ALA A 478 -14.31 22.51 -9.39
N GLU A 479 -13.37 23.35 -9.84
CA GLU A 479 -12.79 23.27 -11.18
C GLU A 479 -12.04 21.95 -11.39
N LEU A 480 -11.19 21.56 -10.43
CA LEU A 480 -10.41 20.33 -10.51
C LEU A 480 -11.31 19.09 -10.59
N SER A 481 -12.37 19.07 -9.77
CA SER A 481 -13.36 17.98 -9.78
C SER A 481 -14.07 17.87 -11.14
N ARG A 482 -14.41 19.01 -11.76
CA ARG A 482 -15.04 19.06 -13.08
C ARG A 482 -14.10 18.57 -14.19
N VAL A 483 -12.82 18.93 -14.13
CA VAL A 483 -11.81 18.47 -15.10
C VAL A 483 -11.56 16.96 -14.95
N ASN A 484 -11.46 16.46 -13.73
CA ASN A 484 -11.26 15.02 -13.47
C ASN A 484 -12.43 14.18 -13.98
N GLU A 485 -13.68 14.60 -13.77
CA GLU A 485 -14.83 13.89 -14.31
C GLU A 485 -14.86 13.91 -15.86
N LYS A 486 -14.49 15.03 -16.49
CA LYS A 486 -14.33 15.10 -17.95
C LYS A 486 -13.23 14.15 -18.45
N LEU A 487 -12.11 14.07 -17.73
CA LEU A 487 -11.00 13.19 -18.09
C LEU A 487 -11.41 11.71 -17.99
N LYS A 488 -12.08 11.35 -16.90
CA LYS A 488 -12.56 9.98 -16.64
C LYS A 488 -13.57 9.51 -17.69
N THR A 489 -14.51 10.39 -18.06
CA THR A 489 -15.50 10.10 -19.10
C THR A 489 -14.85 9.98 -20.48
N ALA A 490 -13.89 10.85 -20.82
CA ALA A 490 -13.13 10.75 -22.07
C ALA A 490 -12.31 9.45 -22.15
N ALA A 491 -11.62 9.08 -21.08
CA ALA A 491 -10.83 7.84 -21.00
C ALA A 491 -11.71 6.59 -21.20
N THR A 492 -12.87 6.54 -20.55
CA THR A 492 -13.82 5.43 -20.71
C THR A 492 -14.36 5.34 -22.14
N ARG A 493 -14.68 6.48 -22.78
CA ARG A 493 -15.13 6.53 -24.17
C ARG A 493 -14.04 6.05 -25.14
N LEU A 494 -12.80 6.48 -24.92
CA LEU A 494 -11.65 6.07 -25.75
C LEU A 494 -11.40 4.56 -25.61
N ALA A 495 -11.41 4.03 -24.39
CA ALA A 495 -11.23 2.59 -24.14
C ALA A 495 -12.33 1.76 -24.83
N ARG A 496 -13.60 2.21 -24.74
CA ARG A 496 -14.72 1.56 -25.42
C ARG A 496 -14.56 1.59 -26.94
N SER A 497 -14.25 2.76 -27.51
CA SER A 497 -14.06 2.91 -28.97
C SER A 497 -12.91 2.02 -29.48
N ASN A 498 -11.81 1.93 -28.72
CA ASN A 498 -10.69 1.07 -29.08
C ASN A 498 -11.08 -0.42 -29.07
N ARG A 499 -11.91 -0.85 -28.12
CA ARG A 499 -12.45 -2.22 -28.06
C ARG A 499 -13.38 -2.52 -29.23
N GLU A 500 -14.32 -1.61 -29.52
CA GLU A 500 -15.25 -1.74 -30.65
C GLU A 500 -14.50 -1.84 -31.99
N LEU A 501 -13.42 -1.06 -32.18
CA LEU A 501 -12.55 -1.15 -33.36
C LEU A 501 -11.83 -2.51 -33.45
N GLN A 502 -11.36 -3.06 -32.33
CA GLN A 502 -10.71 -4.37 -32.29
C GLN A 502 -11.69 -5.50 -32.65
N ASP A 503 -12.88 -5.48 -32.08
CA ASP A 503 -13.94 -6.45 -32.34
C ASP A 503 -14.39 -6.38 -33.81
N PHE A 504 -14.57 -5.15 -34.33
CA PHE A 504 -14.88 -4.93 -35.75
C PHE A 504 -13.78 -5.49 -36.67
N ALA A 505 -12.51 -5.20 -36.38
CA ALA A 505 -11.39 -5.71 -37.17
C ALA A 505 -11.33 -7.25 -37.15
N PHE A 506 -11.67 -7.88 -36.03
CA PHE A 506 -11.72 -9.32 -35.90
C PHE A 506 -12.84 -9.96 -36.73
N VAL A 507 -14.07 -9.47 -36.59
CA VAL A 507 -15.23 -9.99 -37.32
C VAL A 507 -15.08 -9.76 -38.82
N ALA A 508 -14.70 -8.54 -39.24
CA ALA A 508 -14.50 -8.23 -40.64
C ALA A 508 -13.41 -9.10 -41.28
N SER A 509 -12.33 -9.39 -40.56
CA SER A 509 -11.26 -10.27 -41.05
C SER A 509 -11.72 -11.71 -41.24
N HIS A 510 -12.49 -12.24 -40.28
CA HIS A 510 -13.08 -13.59 -40.39
C HIS A 510 -14.01 -13.69 -41.60
N ASP A 511 -14.90 -12.71 -41.78
CA ASP A 511 -15.90 -12.71 -42.84
C ASP A 511 -15.28 -12.50 -44.23
N LEU A 512 -14.12 -11.82 -44.32
CA LEU A 512 -13.33 -11.70 -45.55
C LEU A 512 -12.52 -12.96 -45.88
N GLN A 513 -12.14 -13.77 -44.89
CA GLN A 513 -11.39 -15.02 -45.12
C GLN A 513 -12.23 -16.09 -45.83
N GLU A 514 -13.52 -16.21 -45.52
CA GLU A 514 -14.38 -17.23 -46.11
C GLU A 514 -14.54 -17.12 -47.64
N PRO A 515 -14.94 -15.97 -48.22
CA PRO A 515 -15.06 -15.82 -49.67
C PRO A 515 -13.69 -15.96 -50.34
N LEU A 516 -12.63 -15.48 -49.69
CA LEU A 516 -11.28 -15.57 -50.24
C LEU A 516 -10.78 -17.02 -50.32
N ARG A 517 -11.05 -17.84 -49.30
CA ARG A 517 -10.74 -19.27 -49.30
C ARG A 517 -11.47 -20.01 -50.43
N LYS A 518 -12.73 -19.63 -50.72
CA LYS A 518 -13.50 -20.18 -51.85
C LYS A 518 -12.87 -19.76 -53.18
N ILE A 519 -12.54 -18.48 -53.37
CA ILE A 519 -11.87 -17.97 -54.58
C ILE A 519 -10.57 -18.75 -54.83
N GLN A 520 -9.73 -18.95 -53.81
CA GLN A 520 -8.49 -19.73 -53.92
C GLN A 520 -8.78 -21.18 -54.31
N ALA A 521 -9.68 -21.87 -53.59
CA ALA A 521 -9.97 -23.28 -53.84
C ALA A 521 -10.53 -23.55 -55.26
N PHE A 522 -11.36 -22.64 -55.79
CA PHE A 522 -11.87 -22.76 -57.16
C PHE A 522 -10.81 -22.38 -58.20
N SER A 523 -9.99 -21.38 -57.92
CA SER A 523 -8.90 -20.97 -58.81
C SER A 523 -7.83 -22.06 -58.91
N ASP A 524 -7.46 -22.71 -57.80
CA ASP A 524 -6.54 -23.86 -57.78
C ASP A 524 -7.12 -25.02 -58.60
N ARG A 525 -8.42 -25.30 -58.48
CA ARG A 525 -9.10 -26.32 -59.30
C ARG A 525 -9.10 -25.95 -60.80
N LEU A 526 -9.27 -24.68 -61.14
CA LEU A 526 -9.19 -24.17 -62.52
C LEU A 526 -7.78 -24.34 -63.09
N VAL A 527 -6.73 -24.03 -62.33
CA VAL A 527 -5.34 -24.28 -62.74
C VAL A 527 -5.14 -25.77 -63.01
N THR A 528 -5.52 -26.63 -62.08
CA THR A 528 -5.23 -28.07 -62.18
C THR A 528 -6.05 -28.78 -63.28
N LYS A 529 -7.33 -28.41 -63.47
CA LYS A 529 -8.22 -29.09 -64.43
C LYS A 529 -8.27 -28.44 -65.81
N CYS A 530 -8.20 -27.11 -65.86
CA CYS A 530 -8.41 -26.33 -67.08
C CYS A 530 -7.14 -25.60 -67.54
N GLY A 531 -6.08 -25.56 -66.73
CA GLY A 531 -4.79 -24.96 -67.07
C GLY A 531 -4.21 -25.37 -68.43
N PRO A 532 -4.24 -26.66 -68.80
CA PRO A 532 -3.77 -27.11 -70.12
C PRO A 532 -4.64 -26.65 -71.30
N ALA A 533 -5.91 -26.31 -71.05
CA ALA A 533 -6.88 -25.88 -72.07
C ALA A 533 -6.99 -24.36 -72.21
N LEU A 534 -6.32 -23.58 -71.36
CA LEU A 534 -6.24 -22.13 -71.44
C LEU A 534 -5.16 -21.69 -72.44
N ASP A 535 -5.34 -20.55 -73.09
CA ASP A 535 -4.28 -19.88 -73.84
C ASP A 535 -3.30 -19.17 -72.88
N ASP A 536 -2.19 -18.65 -73.39
CA ASP A 536 -1.18 -17.96 -72.57
C ASP A 536 -1.77 -16.76 -71.82
N THR A 537 -2.69 -16.04 -72.46
CA THR A 537 -3.41 -14.90 -71.87
C THR A 537 -4.30 -15.34 -70.71
N GLY A 538 -5.08 -16.42 -70.88
CA GLY A 538 -5.93 -16.99 -69.84
C GLY A 538 -5.13 -17.51 -68.64
N ARG A 539 -3.96 -18.10 -68.88
CA ARG A 539 -3.03 -18.50 -67.81
C ARG A 539 -2.47 -17.31 -67.04
N ASP A 540 -2.05 -16.24 -67.72
CA ASP A 540 -1.56 -15.01 -67.06
C ASP A 540 -2.64 -14.37 -66.18
N TYR A 541 -3.89 -14.24 -66.69
CA TYR A 541 -4.99 -13.70 -65.89
C TYR A 541 -5.29 -14.55 -64.65
N LEU A 542 -5.31 -15.87 -64.79
CA LEU A 542 -5.54 -16.79 -63.67
C LEU A 542 -4.42 -16.69 -62.63
N ALA A 543 -3.16 -16.61 -63.06
CA ALA A 543 -2.01 -16.42 -62.18
C ALA A 543 -2.07 -15.07 -61.43
N ARG A 544 -2.44 -13.97 -62.11
CA ARG A 544 -2.62 -12.65 -61.49
C ARG A 544 -3.73 -12.67 -60.43
N MET A 545 -4.84 -13.35 -60.71
CA MET A 545 -5.97 -13.48 -59.78
C MET A 545 -5.59 -14.30 -58.54
N LEU A 546 -4.92 -15.44 -58.71
CA LEU A 546 -4.40 -16.25 -57.61
C LEU A 546 -3.41 -15.48 -56.74
N ASN A 547 -2.49 -14.76 -57.37
CA ASN A 547 -1.55 -13.89 -56.66
C ASN A 547 -2.26 -12.76 -55.90
N ALA A 548 -3.32 -12.17 -56.45
CA ALA A 548 -4.14 -11.19 -55.74
C ALA A 548 -4.87 -11.78 -54.53
N ALA A 549 -5.46 -12.97 -54.69
CA ALA A 549 -6.14 -13.66 -53.60
C ALA A 549 -5.18 -14.08 -52.48
N ALA A 550 -4.01 -14.62 -52.83
CA ALA A 550 -2.96 -14.96 -51.87
C ALA A 550 -2.42 -13.74 -51.12
N ARG A 551 -2.30 -12.58 -51.79
CA ARG A 551 -1.93 -11.31 -51.13
C ARG A 551 -3.00 -10.85 -50.15
N MET A 552 -4.27 -10.89 -50.53
CA MET A 552 -5.37 -10.49 -49.66
C MET A 552 -5.43 -11.36 -48.40
N ARG A 553 -5.13 -12.66 -48.53
CA ARG A 553 -5.12 -13.58 -47.40
C ARG A 553 -4.01 -13.24 -46.42
N ARG A 554 -2.78 -13.03 -46.93
CA ARG A 554 -1.65 -12.57 -46.12
C ARG A 554 -1.96 -11.26 -45.38
N LEU A 555 -2.60 -10.30 -46.04
CA LEU A 555 -3.00 -9.03 -45.40
C LEU A 555 -4.00 -9.22 -44.25
N ILE A 556 -5.00 -10.08 -44.44
CA ILE A 556 -6.01 -10.36 -43.41
C ILE A 556 -5.39 -11.11 -42.24
N ASP A 557 -4.54 -12.10 -42.52
CA ASP A 557 -3.84 -12.87 -41.49
C ASP A 557 -2.92 -11.97 -40.66
N ASP A 558 -2.18 -11.05 -41.30
CA ASP A 558 -1.32 -10.08 -40.62
C ASP A 558 -2.11 -9.07 -39.78
N LEU A 559 -3.27 -8.61 -40.27
CA LEU A 559 -4.17 -7.71 -39.53
C LEU A 559 -4.77 -8.40 -38.28
N LEU A 560 -5.19 -9.66 -38.42
CA LEU A 560 -5.65 -10.49 -37.30
C LEU A 560 -4.55 -10.70 -36.27
N MET A 561 -3.32 -10.94 -36.73
CA MET A 561 -2.17 -11.07 -35.84
C MET A 561 -1.91 -9.78 -35.06
N PHE A 562 -1.94 -8.62 -35.72
CA PHE A 562 -1.80 -7.32 -35.07
C PHE A 562 -2.87 -7.10 -33.97
N SER A 563 -4.13 -7.45 -34.23
CA SER A 563 -5.23 -7.36 -33.25
C SER A 563 -5.06 -8.35 -32.07
N ARG A 564 -4.47 -9.52 -32.32
CA ARG A 564 -4.31 -10.59 -31.31
C ARG A 564 -3.19 -10.37 -30.30
N VAL A 565 -2.18 -9.53 -30.61
CA VAL A 565 -1.03 -9.28 -29.71
C VAL A 565 -1.47 -8.90 -28.29
N ALA A 566 -2.54 -8.10 -28.16
CA ALA A 566 -3.08 -7.68 -26.86
C ALA A 566 -4.24 -8.56 -26.35
N SER A 567 -5.08 -9.12 -27.22
CA SER A 567 -6.35 -9.78 -26.84
C SER A 567 -6.24 -11.27 -26.52
N LYS A 568 -5.20 -11.97 -27.01
CA LYS A 568 -4.91 -13.40 -26.71
C LYS A 568 -3.49 -13.61 -26.19
N ALA A 569 -3.07 -12.66 -25.36
CA ALA A 569 -1.79 -12.63 -24.67
C ALA A 569 -1.62 -13.84 -23.73
N ARG A 570 -0.52 -14.60 -23.86
CA ARG A 570 -0.13 -15.59 -22.84
C ARG A 570 0.56 -14.88 -21.66
N PRO A 571 0.56 -15.47 -20.45
CA PRO A 571 1.36 -14.98 -19.33
C PRO A 571 2.83 -14.85 -19.73
N PHE A 572 3.54 -13.90 -19.11
CA PHE A 572 4.99 -13.82 -19.25
C PHE A 572 5.65 -14.93 -18.44
N GLU A 573 6.53 -15.68 -19.08
CA GLU A 573 7.33 -16.74 -18.47
C GLU A 573 8.81 -16.53 -18.79
N PRO A 574 9.74 -17.16 -18.04
CA PRO A 574 11.17 -17.07 -18.37
C PRO A 574 11.45 -17.70 -19.74
N VAL A 575 11.77 -16.87 -20.72
CA VAL A 575 12.07 -17.28 -22.11
C VAL A 575 13.54 -17.09 -22.40
N ASN A 576 14.22 -18.16 -22.82
CA ASN A 576 15.58 -18.08 -23.34
C ASN A 576 15.58 -17.64 -24.81
N LEU A 577 15.96 -16.39 -25.08
CA LEU A 577 15.96 -15.84 -26.44
C LEU A 577 16.95 -16.54 -27.38
N ALA A 578 18.02 -17.14 -26.86
CA ALA A 578 18.97 -17.91 -27.69
C ALA A 578 18.30 -19.14 -28.31
N THR A 579 17.50 -19.86 -27.52
CA THR A 579 16.72 -21.01 -28.01
C THR A 579 15.74 -20.56 -29.08
N VAL A 580 14.97 -19.50 -28.81
CA VAL A 580 13.96 -19.00 -29.75
C VAL A 580 14.61 -18.52 -31.05
N ALA A 581 15.74 -17.81 -30.99
CA ALA A 581 16.46 -17.37 -32.18
C ALA A 581 16.96 -18.55 -33.02
N THR A 582 17.46 -19.60 -32.38
CA THR A 582 17.94 -20.82 -33.06
C THR A 582 16.79 -21.54 -33.79
N GLU A 583 15.64 -21.67 -33.13
CA GLU A 583 14.44 -22.28 -33.73
C GLU A 583 13.95 -21.46 -34.94
N VAL A 584 13.94 -20.13 -34.84
CA VAL A 584 13.56 -19.24 -35.94
C VAL A 584 14.53 -19.36 -37.12
N VAL A 585 15.84 -19.47 -36.86
CA VAL A 585 16.84 -19.68 -37.91
C VAL A 585 16.61 -21.02 -38.61
N SER A 586 16.29 -22.08 -37.86
CA SER A 586 15.93 -23.38 -38.44
C SER A 586 14.68 -23.29 -39.32
N ASP A 587 13.65 -22.55 -38.90
CA ASP A 587 12.44 -22.34 -39.72
C ASP A 587 12.72 -21.59 -41.03
N LEU A 588 13.85 -20.87 -41.12
CA LEU A 588 14.25 -20.06 -42.28
C LEU A 588 15.32 -20.74 -43.16
N GLU A 589 15.68 -22.00 -42.90
CA GLU A 589 16.76 -22.74 -43.58
C GLU A 589 16.64 -22.72 -45.11
N VAL A 590 15.44 -23.03 -45.65
CA VAL A 590 15.18 -23.01 -47.11
C VAL A 590 15.46 -21.64 -47.73
N ARG A 591 15.13 -20.55 -47.02
CA ARG A 591 15.42 -19.19 -47.49
C ARG A 591 16.90 -18.88 -47.42
N LEU A 592 17.60 -19.35 -46.39
CA LEU A 592 19.05 -19.16 -46.26
C LEU A 592 19.79 -19.84 -47.40
N GLU A 593 19.41 -21.07 -47.76
CA GLU A 593 19.95 -21.80 -48.90
C GLU A 593 19.66 -21.06 -50.22
N GLN A 594 18.41 -20.67 -50.47
CA GLN A 594 18.02 -19.93 -51.68
C GLN A 594 18.71 -18.58 -51.81
N THR A 595 19.13 -17.99 -50.70
CA THR A 595 19.75 -16.67 -50.68
C THR A 595 21.26 -16.67 -50.52
N ALA A 596 21.87 -17.85 -50.32
CA ALA A 596 23.25 -17.99 -49.84
C ALA A 596 23.52 -17.12 -48.59
N GLY A 597 22.50 -16.92 -47.76
CA GLY A 597 22.52 -16.03 -46.60
C GLY A 597 23.11 -16.69 -45.36
N ARG A 598 23.62 -15.86 -44.43
CA ARG A 598 24.15 -16.30 -43.14
C ARG A 598 23.52 -15.50 -42.00
N VAL A 599 23.11 -16.20 -40.94
CA VAL A 599 22.65 -15.59 -39.68
C VAL A 599 23.64 -15.93 -38.57
N GLU A 600 24.15 -14.91 -37.90
CA GLU A 600 25.06 -15.03 -36.77
C GLU A 600 24.33 -14.65 -35.49
N VAL A 601 24.11 -15.64 -34.60
CA VAL A 601 23.46 -15.44 -33.31
C VAL A 601 24.53 -15.32 -32.23
N GLY A 602 24.71 -14.11 -31.70
CA GLY A 602 25.56 -13.80 -30.55
C GLY A 602 24.88 -14.10 -29.22
N PRO A 603 25.43 -13.61 -28.09
CA PRO A 603 24.87 -13.87 -26.76
C PRO A 603 23.50 -13.21 -26.60
N LEU A 604 22.50 -14.01 -26.21
CA LEU A 604 21.11 -13.61 -25.95
C LEU A 604 20.69 -14.07 -24.54
N PRO A 605 19.99 -13.24 -23.75
CA PRO A 605 19.67 -13.56 -22.37
C PRO A 605 18.33 -14.29 -22.26
N ALA A 606 18.03 -14.78 -21.05
CA ALA A 606 16.68 -15.13 -20.66
C ALA A 606 15.97 -13.90 -20.07
N LEU A 607 14.69 -13.71 -20.40
CA LEU A 607 13.84 -12.63 -19.86
C LEU A 607 12.40 -13.11 -19.70
N ASP A 608 11.62 -12.44 -18.86
CA ASP A 608 10.19 -12.75 -18.71
C ASP A 608 9.40 -12.23 -19.92
N ALA A 609 8.86 -13.11 -20.76
CA ALA A 609 8.08 -12.73 -21.94
C ALA A 609 7.11 -13.81 -22.40
N ASP A 610 6.30 -13.47 -23.39
CA ASP A 610 5.46 -14.42 -24.11
C ASP A 610 6.30 -15.11 -25.21
N PRO A 611 6.57 -16.43 -25.11
CA PRO A 611 7.45 -17.14 -26.04
C PRO A 611 6.96 -17.07 -27.49
N THR A 612 5.64 -17.08 -27.70
CA THR A 612 5.06 -17.04 -29.04
C THR A 612 5.29 -15.69 -29.70
N GLN A 613 5.23 -14.60 -28.91
CA GLN A 613 5.45 -13.26 -29.41
C GLN A 613 6.94 -12.94 -29.61
N MET A 614 7.82 -13.46 -28.75
CA MET A 614 9.27 -13.34 -28.97
C MET A 614 9.71 -14.06 -30.25
N ARG A 615 9.18 -15.27 -30.50
CA ARG A 615 9.39 -15.99 -31.75
C ARG A 615 8.92 -15.18 -32.96
N GLN A 616 7.70 -14.63 -32.89
CA GLN A 616 7.13 -13.79 -33.95
C GLN A 616 7.99 -12.55 -34.24
N LEU A 617 8.45 -11.87 -33.19
CA LEU A 617 9.30 -10.67 -33.30
C LEU A 617 10.61 -11.00 -34.02
N LEU A 618 11.31 -12.05 -33.59
CA LEU A 618 12.55 -12.49 -34.20
C LEU A 618 12.34 -12.95 -35.64
N GLN A 619 11.30 -13.74 -35.92
CA GLN A 619 10.99 -14.23 -37.27
C GLN A 619 10.70 -13.08 -38.24
N ASN A 620 9.96 -12.06 -37.80
CA ASN A 620 9.66 -10.89 -38.63
C ASN A 620 10.92 -10.06 -38.93
N LEU A 621 11.79 -9.85 -37.95
CA LEU A 621 12.99 -9.03 -38.13
C LEU A 621 14.06 -9.76 -38.95
N ILE A 622 14.37 -11.01 -38.61
CA ILE A 622 15.34 -11.84 -39.36
C ILE A 622 14.82 -12.12 -40.78
N GLY A 623 13.53 -12.43 -40.91
CA GLY A 623 12.89 -12.63 -42.21
C GLY A 623 12.93 -11.39 -43.09
N ASN A 624 12.78 -10.19 -42.52
CA ASN A 624 12.95 -8.93 -43.25
C ASN A 624 14.40 -8.70 -43.66
N ALA A 625 15.36 -8.96 -42.77
CA ALA A 625 16.79 -8.81 -43.05
C ALA A 625 17.25 -9.67 -44.24
N LEU A 626 16.79 -10.93 -44.33
CA LEU A 626 17.10 -11.81 -45.46
C LEU A 626 16.39 -11.41 -46.76
N LYS A 627 15.20 -10.82 -46.63
CA LYS A 627 14.36 -10.42 -47.76
C LYS A 627 14.87 -9.13 -48.41
N PHE A 628 15.20 -8.10 -47.64
CA PHE A 628 15.62 -6.78 -48.13
C PHE A 628 17.13 -6.73 -48.41
N ARG A 629 17.59 -7.70 -49.21
CA ARG A 629 19.00 -7.85 -49.60
C ARG A 629 19.34 -7.09 -50.86
N ARG A 630 20.64 -6.83 -51.04
CA ARG A 630 21.22 -6.38 -52.31
C ARG A 630 21.33 -7.58 -53.27
N PRO A 631 21.00 -7.45 -54.57
CA PRO A 631 20.89 -8.61 -55.48
C PRO A 631 22.16 -9.47 -55.61
N GLU A 632 23.34 -8.87 -55.47
CA GLU A 632 24.64 -9.54 -55.69
C GLU A 632 25.45 -9.75 -54.41
N VAL A 633 24.90 -9.40 -53.24
CA VAL A 633 25.59 -9.54 -51.95
C VAL A 633 24.86 -10.58 -51.10
N PRO A 634 25.52 -11.66 -50.66
CA PRO A 634 24.95 -12.60 -49.71
C PRO A 634 24.45 -11.87 -48.44
N PRO A 635 23.18 -12.07 -48.03
CA PRO A 635 22.65 -11.40 -46.86
C PRO A 635 23.32 -11.95 -45.60
N LEU A 636 23.91 -11.06 -44.80
CA LEU A 636 24.47 -11.33 -43.48
C LEU A 636 23.60 -10.65 -42.44
N VAL A 637 23.10 -11.44 -41.48
CA VAL A 637 22.26 -10.94 -40.38
C VAL A 637 22.94 -11.26 -39.06
N ALA A 638 23.24 -10.26 -38.26
CA ALA A 638 23.80 -10.41 -36.92
C ALA A 638 22.73 -10.12 -35.86
N VAL A 639 22.56 -11.03 -34.90
CA VAL A 639 21.61 -10.91 -33.80
C VAL A 639 22.37 -10.98 -32.47
N TRP A 640 22.35 -9.93 -31.66
CA TRP A 640 23.03 -9.90 -30.37
C TRP A 640 22.23 -9.08 -29.35
N SER A 641 22.66 -9.13 -28.10
CA SER A 641 22.05 -8.35 -27.04
C SER A 641 23.07 -7.62 -26.19
N GLU A 642 22.66 -6.48 -25.64
CA GLU A 642 23.38 -5.74 -24.61
C GLU A 642 22.45 -5.52 -23.43
N GLN A 643 22.96 -5.69 -22.21
CA GLN A 643 22.18 -5.45 -20.99
C GLN A 643 22.64 -4.16 -20.33
N SER A 644 21.70 -3.28 -20.00
CA SER A 644 21.97 -2.04 -19.29
C SER A 644 20.76 -1.64 -18.45
N ASN A 645 20.99 -1.18 -17.21
CA ASN A 645 19.93 -0.63 -16.34
C ASN A 645 18.67 -1.49 -16.21
N GLY A 646 18.83 -2.81 -16.05
CA GLY A 646 17.68 -3.75 -15.92
C GLY A 646 16.91 -4.02 -17.22
N HIS A 647 17.38 -3.50 -18.35
CA HIS A 647 16.82 -3.71 -19.68
C HIS A 647 17.79 -4.50 -20.56
N VAL A 648 17.23 -5.25 -21.50
CA VAL A 648 17.94 -5.84 -22.64
C VAL A 648 17.69 -5.01 -23.89
N HIS A 649 18.75 -4.70 -24.60
CA HIS A 649 18.75 -4.14 -25.93
C HIS A 649 19.08 -5.25 -26.92
N LEU A 650 18.06 -5.82 -27.54
CA LEU A 650 18.17 -6.84 -28.57
C LEU A 650 18.38 -6.15 -29.92
N ASN A 651 19.53 -6.41 -30.54
CA ASN A 651 19.94 -5.80 -31.80
C ASN A 651 19.91 -6.83 -32.93
N ILE A 652 19.30 -6.46 -34.06
CA ILE A 652 19.28 -7.24 -35.30
C ILE A 652 19.82 -6.34 -36.41
N ALA A 653 21.02 -6.63 -36.91
CA ALA A 653 21.63 -5.88 -38.00
C ALA A 653 21.72 -6.70 -39.29
N ASP A 654 21.47 -6.06 -40.42
CA ASP A 654 21.57 -6.62 -41.76
C ASP A 654 22.54 -5.83 -42.64
N ASN A 655 23.10 -6.47 -43.67
CA ASN A 655 23.91 -5.83 -44.72
C ASN A 655 23.08 -5.54 -46.00
N GLY A 656 21.77 -5.34 -45.84
CA GLY A 656 20.80 -5.24 -46.92
C GLY A 656 20.83 -3.91 -47.67
N ILE A 657 19.72 -3.57 -48.31
CA ILE A 657 19.59 -2.33 -49.09
C ILE A 657 19.58 -1.06 -48.24
N GLY A 658 19.28 -1.17 -46.95
CA GLY A 658 19.06 -0.03 -46.07
C GLY A 658 17.91 0.90 -46.52
N PHE A 659 17.63 1.92 -45.73
CA PHE A 659 16.65 2.95 -46.04
C PHE A 659 17.10 4.30 -45.49
N ASP A 660 16.51 5.39 -46.01
CA ASP A 660 16.80 6.75 -45.55
C ASP A 660 16.25 6.96 -44.14
N GLU A 661 17.14 7.32 -43.21
CA GLU A 661 16.88 7.47 -41.76
C GLU A 661 15.67 8.38 -41.47
N LYS A 662 15.34 9.34 -42.34
CA LYS A 662 14.15 10.20 -42.18
C LYS A 662 12.83 9.40 -42.09
N TYR A 663 12.83 8.16 -42.56
CA TYR A 663 11.69 7.26 -42.51
C TYR A 663 11.64 6.37 -41.26
N ALA A 664 12.67 6.36 -40.39
CA ALA A 664 12.76 5.48 -39.22
C ALA A 664 11.55 5.58 -38.27
N GLY A 665 10.92 6.76 -38.16
CA GLY A 665 9.69 6.93 -37.37
C GLY A 665 8.41 6.41 -38.05
N ARG A 666 8.40 6.26 -39.38
CA ARG A 666 7.22 5.90 -40.18
C ARG A 666 7.14 4.41 -40.48
N ILE A 667 8.26 3.69 -40.55
CA ILE A 667 8.29 2.26 -40.91
C ILE A 667 7.51 1.34 -39.95
N PHE A 668 7.23 1.80 -38.73
CA PHE A 668 6.44 1.06 -37.74
C PHE A 668 4.94 1.35 -37.81
N GLN A 669 4.47 2.18 -38.75
CA GLN A 669 3.04 2.43 -38.98
C GLN A 669 2.41 1.29 -39.80
N VAL A 670 1.15 0.96 -39.49
CA VAL A 670 0.41 -0.09 -40.20
C VAL A 670 0.23 0.31 -41.68
N PHE A 671 0.48 -0.63 -42.59
CA PHE A 671 0.41 -0.45 -44.06
C PHE A 671 1.46 0.47 -44.68
N GLN A 672 2.47 0.91 -43.92
CA GLN A 672 3.54 1.76 -44.46
C GLN A 672 4.61 0.91 -45.18
N ARG A 673 5.00 1.32 -46.39
CA ARG A 673 6.07 0.68 -47.19
C ARG A 673 6.98 1.74 -47.80
N LEU A 674 8.28 1.45 -47.88
CA LEU A 674 9.27 2.32 -48.52
C LEU A 674 9.62 1.90 -49.97
N HIS A 675 9.46 0.62 -50.30
CA HIS A 675 9.71 0.08 -51.64
C HIS A 675 8.43 -0.40 -52.34
N GLY A 676 8.41 -0.24 -53.66
CA GLY A 676 7.28 -0.57 -54.53
C GLY A 676 6.89 -2.05 -54.47
N ARG A 677 5.64 -2.35 -54.88
CA ARG A 677 5.10 -3.72 -54.85
C ARG A 677 5.78 -4.70 -55.81
N ALA A 678 6.43 -4.19 -56.86
CA ALA A 678 7.15 -4.99 -57.84
C ALA A 678 8.54 -5.46 -57.35
N GLU A 679 9.14 -4.76 -56.39
CA GLU A 679 10.52 -5.05 -55.94
C GLU A 679 10.58 -5.99 -54.74
N TYR A 680 9.65 -5.90 -53.78
CA TYR A 680 9.66 -6.74 -52.57
C TYR A 680 8.25 -7.10 -52.07
N GLU A 681 8.02 -8.39 -51.73
CA GLU A 681 6.72 -8.89 -51.24
C GLU A 681 6.44 -8.56 -49.76
N GLY A 682 5.31 -7.95 -49.39
CA GLY A 682 4.92 -7.79 -47.98
C GLY A 682 3.73 -6.88 -47.73
N SER A 683 3.05 -7.07 -46.59
CA SER A 683 1.84 -6.34 -46.17
C SER A 683 2.09 -4.93 -45.62
N GLY A 684 3.30 -4.65 -45.12
CA GLY A 684 3.61 -3.43 -44.37
C GLY A 684 3.09 -3.46 -42.92
N ILE A 685 2.70 -4.62 -42.41
CA ILE A 685 2.18 -4.78 -41.03
C ILE A 685 3.24 -5.37 -40.08
N GLY A 686 4.21 -6.15 -40.60
CA GLY A 686 5.18 -6.89 -39.77
C GLY A 686 5.98 -6.05 -38.77
N LEU A 687 6.46 -4.86 -39.15
CA LEU A 687 7.19 -3.97 -38.23
C LEU A 687 6.25 -3.31 -37.21
N ALA A 688 5.00 -3.01 -37.58
CA ALA A 688 3.98 -2.53 -36.65
C ALA A 688 3.64 -3.61 -35.58
N VAL A 689 3.62 -4.89 -35.97
CA VAL A 689 3.47 -6.02 -35.04
C VAL A 689 4.67 -6.09 -34.09
N CYS A 690 5.90 -5.95 -34.58
CA CYS A 690 7.10 -5.93 -33.72
C CYS A 690 7.04 -4.78 -32.69
N ARG A 691 6.62 -3.58 -33.12
CA ARG A 691 6.40 -2.45 -32.22
C ARG A 691 5.34 -2.75 -31.17
N LYS A 692 4.21 -3.33 -31.57
CA LYS A 692 3.13 -3.68 -30.64
C LYS A 692 3.54 -4.73 -29.63
N ILE A 693 4.34 -5.72 -30.05
CA ILE A 693 4.92 -6.73 -29.16
C ILE A 693 5.87 -6.06 -28.16
N ALA A 694 6.79 -5.20 -28.61
CA ALA A 694 7.72 -4.50 -27.72
C ALA A 694 6.97 -3.62 -26.69
N GLU A 695 6.00 -2.83 -27.13
CA GLU A 695 5.17 -1.98 -26.25
C GLU A 695 4.38 -2.81 -25.22
N ARG A 696 3.81 -3.96 -25.62
CA ARG A 696 3.13 -4.88 -24.69
C ARG A 696 4.08 -5.37 -23.60
N HIS A 697 5.33 -5.61 -23.96
CA HIS A 697 6.36 -6.10 -23.07
C HIS A 697 7.03 -4.96 -22.27
N GLY A 698 6.39 -3.78 -22.15
CA GLY A 698 6.93 -2.64 -21.41
C GLY A 698 8.15 -1.98 -22.07
N GLY A 699 8.37 -2.26 -23.35
CA GLY A 699 9.56 -1.89 -24.10
C GLY A 699 9.30 -0.99 -25.30
N SER A 700 10.32 -0.84 -26.15
CA SER A 700 10.25 -0.05 -27.39
C SER A 700 11.09 -0.67 -28.51
N ILE A 701 10.82 -0.27 -29.75
CA ILE A 701 11.62 -0.63 -30.92
C ILE A 701 12.07 0.63 -31.65
N THR A 702 13.33 0.64 -32.08
CA THR A 702 13.92 1.70 -32.90
C THR A 702 14.68 1.07 -34.06
N ALA A 703 14.98 1.87 -35.09
CA ALA A 703 15.77 1.44 -36.22
C ALA A 703 16.76 2.53 -36.60
N ARG A 704 17.96 2.13 -37.02
CA ARG A 704 18.95 2.97 -37.71
C ARG A 704 19.27 2.32 -39.04
N SER A 705 19.39 3.10 -40.10
CA SER A 705 19.65 2.55 -41.42
C SER A 705 20.45 3.51 -42.28
N THR A 706 21.25 2.95 -43.18
CA THR A 706 21.98 3.73 -44.18
C THR A 706 21.76 3.09 -45.54
N PRO A 707 21.24 3.84 -46.54
CA PRO A 707 21.03 3.30 -47.88
C PRO A 707 22.31 2.68 -48.46
N GLY A 708 22.19 1.46 -48.98
CA GLY A 708 23.28 0.68 -49.58
C GLY A 708 24.21 -0.03 -48.58
N VAL A 709 24.09 0.22 -47.28
CA VAL A 709 24.92 -0.40 -46.23
C VAL A 709 24.14 -1.47 -45.46
N GLY A 710 22.90 -1.15 -45.04
CA GLY A 710 22.05 -2.05 -44.26
C GLY A 710 21.26 -1.33 -43.16
N SER A 711 20.56 -2.10 -42.33
CA SER A 711 19.75 -1.58 -41.21
C SER A 711 20.08 -2.29 -39.90
N THR A 712 19.85 -1.61 -38.78
CA THR A 712 19.90 -2.18 -37.43
C THR A 712 18.62 -1.84 -36.69
N PHE A 713 17.91 -2.87 -36.22
CA PHE A 713 16.73 -2.74 -35.38
C PHE A 713 17.11 -3.05 -33.93
N THR A 714 16.78 -2.13 -33.02
CA THR A 714 17.06 -2.26 -31.58
C THR A 714 15.75 -2.31 -30.82
N ILE A 715 15.54 -3.41 -30.11
CA ILE A 715 14.37 -3.66 -29.26
C ILE A 715 14.83 -3.59 -27.81
N THR A 716 14.24 -2.67 -27.04
CA THR A 716 14.54 -2.48 -25.63
C THR A 716 13.42 -3.11 -24.81
N LEU A 717 13.72 -4.12 -23.99
CA LEU A 717 12.76 -4.83 -23.12
C LEU A 717 13.29 -4.87 -21.67
N PRO A 718 12.44 -4.81 -20.64
CA PRO A 718 12.85 -5.08 -19.25
C PRO A 718 13.17 -6.57 -19.05
N LEU A 719 14.18 -6.88 -18.22
CA LEU A 719 14.58 -8.27 -17.91
C LEU A 719 13.51 -9.04 -17.12
N ARG A 720 12.76 -8.34 -16.27
CA ARG A 720 11.63 -8.87 -15.49
C ARG A 720 10.39 -8.02 -15.77
N GLN A 721 9.26 -8.67 -16.00
CA GLN A 721 7.99 -7.97 -16.21
C GLN A 721 7.13 -8.00 -14.96
N THR A 722 6.67 -6.82 -14.53
CA THR A 722 5.63 -6.70 -13.51
C THR A 722 4.30 -7.08 -14.14
N GLN A 723 3.58 -8.04 -13.55
CA GLN A 723 2.23 -8.38 -14.01
C GLN A 723 1.33 -7.14 -13.86
N PRO A 724 0.57 -6.73 -14.89
CA PRO A 724 -0.40 -5.65 -14.74
C PRO A 724 -1.53 -6.14 -13.84
N GLY A 725 -1.50 -5.75 -12.56
CA GLY A 725 -2.52 -6.12 -11.56
C GLY A 725 -2.04 -6.26 -10.12
N SER A 726 -0.75 -6.11 -9.81
CA SER A 726 -0.23 -6.25 -8.44
C SER A 726 -0.16 -4.96 -7.62
N ASP A 727 -0.53 -3.81 -8.18
CA ASP A 727 -0.59 -2.54 -7.44
C ASP A 727 -1.96 -2.42 -6.76
N HIS A 728 -2.17 -3.24 -5.71
CA HIS A 728 -3.09 -2.84 -4.66
C HIS A 728 -2.34 -1.85 -3.77
N GLU A 729 -2.68 -0.57 -3.95
CA GLU A 729 -2.39 0.54 -3.04
C GLU A 729 -2.48 0.10 -1.57
N GLN A 730 -1.33 -0.10 -0.94
CA GLN A 730 -1.17 0.14 0.49
C GLN A 730 -0.93 1.64 0.65
N ILE A 731 -2.01 2.41 0.70
CA ILE A 731 -1.99 3.74 1.30
C ILE A 731 -2.20 3.53 2.79
N THR A 732 -1.12 3.68 3.55
CA THR A 732 -1.10 3.89 5.00
C THR A 732 -1.81 5.17 5.41
#